data_AF-A0A9N9IK40-F1
#
_entry.id   AF-A0A9N9IK40-F1
#
_cell.length_a   1.000
_cell.length_b   1.000
_cell.length_c   1.000
_cell.angle_alpha   90.00
_cell.angle_beta   90.00
_cell.angle_gamma   90.00
#
_symmetry.space_group_name_H-M   'P 1'
#
loop_
_entity.id
_entity.type
_entity.pdbx_description
1 polymer ?
#
loop_
_entity_poly.entity_id
_entity_poly.type
_entity_poly.pdbx_seq_one_letter_code
_entity_poly.pdbx_strand_id
1 'polypeptide(L)'
;EVEKLLKQENIKEFDFSQCKNCKIIARGGFSVVYSAIFHDESYALKCLNNGVGYDEKSFKLLIREIGLLHKVEHPNVIKFYGISRGGLREKTTTNTPSNYSNLYKQCWSSEPNQRPTLVTVLNELKKLQKTDIGSITHFINEHWIKLYGLNKGGNLNVNDFIPGTGIILGDDGYLNVEKISQSIPIIYFPKRNGMGTDHDIVHIHIPILTLHYQCNATTEFIQDIRDALNISDMIEKRKKLKEKLSYYGEYVVISATIGGVIVVKNWSKIDIVNKSRLKAYLQCGIDYAKGIRLRNFENTSIDDLNLFIDSKKIQTAGDLYEWIKDLHNAKCLEVVTYEKFKPTFKLLPDDLVQKISECSNIQHNDGSELISRIRSKYIKKNVLEWITSPELPLYLCDWIQDNSLQHGVILQRSKAGRAKKAAYKFLKEPKIISMNKISIILTQPKTRQEAYLLENGIILKEEDELELDKIPFTEHSSALNIPLEDFKNTKNQPSNAIYCQIIFHTKKISFDLLDIKCLQEFSNTVNSELQGLESSKNSVNSGLQSYESSKNAVNSELQSHTSSKNLCKLFGNDYGYLLPRTFTLGGSLSKKFVSNSNPTGITTQRLDLKYNDPDANTNQKIEQLLKAWNNEFKDIDTSFFLDNNGDIIHRNKIGDWLKTLEKLLDTKDLTKNEVKYEKQVKYSQLYGASRNDVVAIRLLQSG
;
A
#
# COMPACT_ATOMS: atom_id res chain seq x y z
N GLU A 1 29.81 21.17 19.71
CA GLU A 1 29.17 22.48 19.99
C GLU A 1 28.23 22.46 21.19
N VAL A 2 27.30 21.49 21.32
CA VAL A 2 26.43 21.40 22.52
C VAL A 2 27.23 21.29 23.81
N GLU A 3 28.25 20.44 23.89
CA GLU A 3 29.09 20.35 25.09
C GLU A 3 29.83 21.65 25.42
N LYS A 4 30.15 22.45 24.40
CA LYS A 4 30.75 23.77 24.58
C LYS A 4 29.73 24.74 25.18
N LEU A 5 28.50 24.75 24.67
CA LEU A 5 27.38 25.53 25.22
C LEU A 5 27.07 25.15 26.68
N LEU A 6 26.96 23.84 26.97
CA LEU A 6 26.65 23.36 28.32
C LEU A 6 27.67 23.82 29.36
N LYS A 7 28.96 23.78 29.00
CA LYS A 7 30.06 24.24 29.85
C LYS A 7 30.12 25.77 29.96
N GLN A 8 29.89 26.50 28.87
CA GLN A 8 29.97 27.97 28.84
C GLN A 8 28.81 28.63 29.59
N GLU A 9 27.61 28.07 29.47
CA GLU A 9 26.37 28.63 30.03
C GLU A 9 25.92 27.89 31.31
N ASN A 10 26.75 26.98 31.86
CA ASN A 10 26.47 26.19 33.08
C ASN A 10 25.08 25.50 33.08
N ILE A 11 24.69 24.95 31.93
CA ILE A 11 23.40 24.27 31.76
C ILE A 11 23.49 22.87 32.34
N LYS A 12 22.53 22.51 33.22
CA LYS A 12 22.47 21.21 33.87
C LYS A 12 22.13 20.09 32.88
N GLU A 13 22.78 18.94 33.06
CA GLU A 13 22.45 17.69 32.37
C GLU A 13 21.82 16.72 33.37
N PHE A 14 20.71 16.10 32.98
CA PHE A 14 19.92 15.18 33.79
C PHE A 14 19.95 13.77 33.20
N ASP A 15 19.83 12.76 34.06
CA ASP A 15 19.64 11.39 33.63
C ASP A 15 18.15 11.10 33.39
N PHE A 16 17.79 10.82 32.13
CA PHE A 16 16.42 10.49 31.74
C PHE A 16 15.90 9.23 32.45
N SER A 17 16.77 8.30 32.86
CA SER A 17 16.36 7.06 33.53
C SER A 17 15.58 7.29 34.83
N GLN A 18 15.74 8.46 35.44
CA GLN A 18 15.11 8.86 36.69
C GLN A 18 13.67 9.39 36.50
N CYS A 19 13.26 9.65 35.25
CA CYS A 19 11.91 10.12 34.93
C CYS A 19 10.89 8.97 35.00
N LYS A 20 9.78 9.19 35.71
CA LYS A 20 8.66 8.24 35.86
C LYS A 20 7.40 8.74 35.17
N ASN A 21 6.49 7.83 34.84
CA ASN A 21 5.15 8.16 34.33
C ASN A 21 5.13 9.07 33.07
N CYS A 22 6.04 8.83 32.12
CA CYS A 22 6.14 9.62 30.90
C CYS A 22 4.90 9.44 30.01
N LYS A 23 4.06 10.48 29.92
CA LYS A 23 2.85 10.52 29.08
C LYS A 23 2.99 11.59 28.00
N ILE A 24 2.65 11.27 26.77
CA ILE A 24 2.68 12.27 25.69
C ILE A 24 1.62 13.32 25.96
N ILE A 25 2.04 14.58 26.01
CA ILE A 25 1.14 15.74 26.17
C ILE A 25 1.02 16.57 24.89
N ALA A 26 2.01 16.51 23.98
CA ALA A 26 1.92 17.14 22.67
C ALA A 26 2.82 16.45 21.62
N ARG A 27 2.45 16.52 20.35
CA ARG A 27 3.28 16.09 19.22
C ARG A 27 3.31 17.20 18.16
N GLY A 28 4.49 17.68 17.81
CA GLY A 28 4.74 18.61 16.71
C GLY A 28 5.56 17.93 15.58
N GLY A 29 5.80 18.66 14.48
CA GLY A 29 6.53 18.12 13.33
C GLY A 29 7.98 17.69 13.63
N PHE A 30 8.64 18.37 14.57
CA PHE A 30 10.07 18.16 14.87
C PHE A 30 10.33 17.68 16.30
N SER A 31 9.29 17.57 17.14
CA SER A 31 9.44 17.16 18.53
C SER A 31 8.15 16.59 19.14
N VAL A 32 8.29 15.66 20.07
CA VAL A 32 7.22 15.15 20.93
C VAL A 32 7.45 15.67 22.35
N VAL A 33 6.41 16.17 23.01
CA VAL A 33 6.46 16.60 24.41
C VAL A 33 5.77 15.57 25.29
N TYR A 34 6.45 15.15 26.35
CA TYR A 34 5.97 14.26 27.39
C TYR A 34 5.80 15.02 28.71
N SER A 35 4.75 14.77 29.47
CA SER A 35 4.76 15.00 30.92
C SER A 35 5.46 13.82 31.58
N ALA A 36 6.34 14.08 32.54
CA ALA A 36 7.04 13.08 33.33
C ALA A 36 7.20 13.56 34.77
N ILE A 37 7.30 12.64 35.71
CA ILE A 37 7.58 12.92 37.12
C ILE A 37 9.09 12.75 37.36
N PHE A 38 9.73 13.78 37.91
CA PHE A 38 11.14 13.78 38.31
C PHE A 38 11.23 14.37 39.72
N HIS A 39 11.90 13.71 40.67
CA HIS A 39 11.91 14.09 42.10
C HIS A 39 10.53 14.49 42.67
N ASP A 40 9.51 13.67 42.39
CA ASP A 40 8.11 13.85 42.85
C ASP A 40 7.38 15.09 42.33
N GLU A 41 7.94 15.75 41.33
CA GLU A 41 7.33 16.88 40.64
C GLU A 41 7.08 16.58 39.17
N SER A 42 5.99 17.12 38.62
CA SER A 42 5.69 17.01 37.20
C SER A 42 6.63 17.90 36.41
N TYR A 43 7.00 17.48 35.21
CA TYR A 43 7.83 18.21 34.28
C TYR A 43 7.52 17.87 32.81
N ALA A 44 7.76 18.80 31.87
CA ALA A 44 7.44 18.64 30.45
C ALA A 44 8.66 18.40 29.55
N LEU A 45 8.97 17.14 29.24
CA LEU A 45 10.09 16.70 28.41
C LEU A 45 9.82 16.91 26.92
N LYS A 46 10.51 17.86 26.28
CA LYS A 46 10.49 18.02 24.81
C LYS A 46 11.56 17.11 24.19
N CYS A 47 11.16 16.05 23.53
CA CYS A 47 12.03 15.13 22.79
C CYS A 47 12.04 15.51 21.31
N LEU A 48 13.22 15.71 20.72
CA LEU A 48 13.37 15.96 19.30
C LEU A 48 13.17 14.67 18.48
N ASN A 49 12.60 14.76 17.29
CA ASN A 49 12.33 13.59 16.44
C ASN A 49 13.62 13.11 15.74
N ASN A 50 14.13 11.94 16.14
CA ASN A 50 15.40 11.33 15.68
C ASN A 50 15.40 10.81 14.22
N GLY A 51 14.43 11.19 13.39
CA GLY A 51 14.29 10.70 12.01
C GLY A 51 14.73 11.68 10.93
N VAL A 52 14.99 12.94 11.30
CA VAL A 52 15.28 14.02 10.36
C VAL A 52 16.66 14.56 10.70
N GLY A 53 17.63 14.43 9.78
CA GLY A 53 18.92 15.07 9.96
C GLY A 53 18.72 16.58 10.10
N TYR A 54 19.24 17.17 11.17
CA TYR A 54 19.28 18.62 11.29
C TYR A 54 20.38 19.14 10.38
N ASP A 55 20.02 20.00 9.42
CA ASP A 55 21.03 20.79 8.72
C ASP A 55 21.75 21.75 9.69
N GLU A 56 22.94 22.22 9.33
CA GLU A 56 23.78 23.06 10.18
C GLU A 56 23.07 24.33 10.66
N LYS A 57 22.17 24.90 9.84
CA LYS A 57 21.41 26.11 10.16
C LYS A 57 20.34 25.80 11.21
N SER A 58 19.61 24.70 11.04
CA SER A 58 18.62 24.19 11.98
C SER A 58 19.25 23.83 13.33
N PHE A 59 20.46 23.26 13.32
CA PHE A 59 21.22 22.97 14.53
C PHE A 59 21.65 24.26 15.24
N LYS A 60 22.18 25.26 14.52
CA LYS A 60 22.51 26.58 15.10
C LYS A 60 21.30 27.29 15.70
N LEU A 61 20.13 27.16 15.08
CA LEU A 61 18.87 27.70 15.63
C LEU A 61 18.45 27.00 16.92
N LEU A 62 18.63 25.68 17.02
CA LEU A 62 18.39 24.92 18.25
C LEU A 62 19.32 25.37 19.38
N ILE A 63 20.62 25.51 19.12
CA ILE A 63 21.60 26.02 20.10
C ILE A 63 21.21 27.41 20.60
N ARG A 64 20.80 28.30 19.67
CA ARG A 64 20.34 29.64 20.03
C ARG A 64 19.08 29.61 20.88
N GLU A 65 18.10 28.76 20.54
CA GLU A 65 16.86 28.61 21.32
C GLU A 65 17.17 28.14 22.76
N ILE A 66 18.03 27.14 22.93
CA ILE A 66 18.46 26.64 24.26
C ILE A 66 19.14 27.76 25.06
N GLY A 67 20.06 28.51 24.43
CA GLY A 67 20.75 29.63 25.08
C GLY A 67 19.80 30.76 25.49
N LEU A 68 18.77 31.07 24.69
CA LEU A 68 17.76 32.06 25.03
C LEU A 68 16.86 31.58 26.17
N LEU A 69 16.38 30.33 26.10
CA LEU A 69 15.49 29.76 27.10
C LEU A 69 16.17 29.62 28.48
N HIS A 70 17.48 29.35 28.51
CA HIS A 70 18.24 29.31 29.76
C HIS A 70 18.33 30.69 30.44
N LYS A 71 18.35 31.78 29.66
CA LYS A 71 18.55 33.15 30.17
C LYS A 71 17.24 33.88 30.54
N VAL A 72 16.09 33.37 30.10
CA VAL A 72 14.79 34.03 30.32
C VAL A 72 14.12 33.45 31.57
N GLU A 73 13.88 34.31 32.55
CA GLU A 73 13.10 34.01 33.75
C GLU A 73 11.93 35.01 33.87
N HIS A 74 10.71 34.54 33.63
CA HIS A 74 9.51 35.37 33.65
C HIS A 74 8.28 34.52 34.00
N PRO A 75 7.31 35.00 34.80
CA PRO A 75 6.16 34.21 35.26
C PRO A 75 5.30 33.62 34.14
N ASN A 76 5.23 34.29 32.98
CA ASN A 76 4.48 33.82 31.81
C ASN A 76 5.33 33.07 30.76
N VAL A 77 6.62 32.82 31.03
CA VAL A 77 7.50 32.08 30.13
C VAL A 77 7.98 30.81 30.82
N ILE A 78 7.76 29.67 30.16
CA ILE A 78 8.14 28.36 30.69
C ILE A 78 9.65 28.30 30.93
N LYS A 79 10.03 28.14 32.21
CA LYS A 79 11.40 28.00 32.67
C LYS A 79 12.09 26.77 32.08
N PHE A 80 13.35 26.95 31.69
CA PHE A 80 14.20 25.88 31.19
C PHE A 80 15.18 25.42 32.28
N TYR A 81 15.21 24.12 32.57
CA TYR A 81 16.00 23.59 33.68
C TYR A 81 17.28 22.88 33.23
N GLY A 82 17.32 22.33 32.01
CA GLY A 82 18.49 21.62 31.48
C GLY A 82 18.14 20.51 30.50
N ILE A 83 19.14 19.71 30.09
CA ILE A 83 19.01 18.74 29.01
C ILE A 83 19.23 17.28 29.47
N SER A 84 18.94 16.29 28.62
CA SER A 84 19.32 14.89 28.85
C SER A 84 19.59 14.16 27.54
N ARG A 85 20.42 13.12 27.60
CA ARG A 85 20.77 12.22 26.50
C ARG A 85 20.20 10.82 26.81
N GLY A 86 19.50 10.16 25.87
CA GLY A 86 19.15 8.74 26.04
C GLY A 86 17.81 8.21 25.49
N GLY A 87 16.79 9.06 25.28
CA GLY A 87 15.52 8.69 24.63
C GLY A 87 14.68 7.59 25.32
N LEU A 88 13.49 7.30 24.76
CA LEU A 88 12.62 6.19 25.19
C LEU A 88 13.10 4.86 24.56
N ARG A 89 13.46 3.89 25.40
CA ARG A 89 13.76 2.51 24.99
C ARG A 89 12.54 1.62 25.23
N GLU A 90 12.40 0.55 24.44
CA GLU A 90 11.29 -0.39 24.57
C GLU A 90 11.34 -1.12 25.94
N LYS A 91 10.16 -1.36 26.53
CA LYS A 91 10.04 -2.25 27.70
C LYS A 91 9.96 -3.68 27.20
N THR A 92 10.71 -4.59 27.82
CA THR A 92 10.57 -6.04 27.60
C THR A 92 9.13 -6.46 27.85
N THR A 93 8.48 -7.07 26.86
CA THR A 93 7.17 -7.69 27.04
C THR A 93 7.33 -9.04 27.74
N THR A 94 6.32 -9.44 28.51
CA THR A 94 6.24 -10.79 29.10
C THR A 94 6.37 -11.83 27.99
N ASN A 95 7.23 -12.84 28.19
CA ASN A 95 7.61 -13.89 27.24
C ASN A 95 8.66 -13.52 26.18
N THR A 96 9.30 -12.35 26.26
CA THR A 96 10.50 -12.09 25.44
C THR A 96 11.66 -12.98 25.90
N PRO A 97 12.30 -13.78 25.01
CA PRO A 97 13.45 -14.60 25.40
C PRO A 97 14.58 -13.74 25.98
N SER A 98 15.09 -14.11 27.15
CA SER A 98 16.07 -13.32 27.90
C SER A 98 17.28 -12.95 27.04
N ASN A 99 17.78 -13.89 26.24
CA ASN A 99 18.95 -13.67 25.38
C ASN A 99 18.69 -12.66 24.25
N TYR A 100 17.50 -12.69 23.63
CA TYR A 100 17.11 -11.68 22.64
C TYR A 100 16.96 -10.30 23.29
N SER A 101 16.35 -10.26 24.49
CA SER A 101 16.20 -9.03 25.25
C SER A 101 17.54 -8.41 25.65
N ASN A 102 18.50 -9.23 26.02
CA ASN A 102 19.84 -8.79 26.38
C ASN A 102 20.60 -8.25 25.16
N LEU A 103 20.41 -8.86 23.99
CA LEU A 103 21.07 -8.42 22.76
C LEU A 103 20.65 -7.01 22.34
N TYR A 104 19.35 -6.73 22.22
CA TYR A 104 18.93 -5.37 21.85
C TYR A 104 19.26 -4.36 22.96
N LYS A 105 19.33 -4.80 24.23
CA LYS A 105 19.78 -3.96 25.34
C LYS A 105 21.25 -3.55 25.22
N GLN A 106 22.11 -4.43 24.73
CA GLN A 106 23.52 -4.12 24.45
C GLN A 106 23.64 -3.17 23.25
N CYS A 107 22.85 -3.39 22.19
CA CYS A 107 22.83 -2.53 20.99
C CYS A 107 22.56 -1.05 21.31
N TRP A 108 21.82 -0.78 22.39
CA TRP A 108 21.41 0.56 22.76
C TRP A 108 22.14 1.14 23.99
N SER A 109 23.26 0.53 24.41
CA SER A 109 24.04 0.99 25.58
C SER A 109 24.41 2.47 25.49
N SER A 110 24.40 3.17 26.63
CA SER A 110 24.83 4.58 26.72
C SER A 110 26.31 4.73 26.36
N GLU A 111 27.13 3.73 26.70
CA GLU A 111 28.55 3.67 26.40
C GLU A 111 28.80 3.14 24.97
N PRO A 112 29.37 3.94 24.04
CA PRO A 112 29.55 3.53 22.65
C PRO A 112 30.38 2.25 22.47
N ASN A 113 31.37 2.03 23.32
CA ASN A 113 32.26 0.88 23.30
C ASN A 113 31.60 -0.43 23.78
N GLN A 114 30.46 -0.34 24.48
CA GLN A 114 29.67 -1.50 24.92
C GLN A 114 28.65 -1.95 23.88
N ARG A 115 28.47 -1.17 22.79
CA ARG A 115 27.56 -1.54 21.71
C ARG A 115 28.21 -2.61 20.83
N PRO A 116 27.56 -3.77 20.64
CA PRO A 116 28.08 -4.82 19.79
C PRO A 116 28.17 -4.33 18.34
N THR A 117 29.16 -4.84 17.61
CA THR A 117 29.24 -4.62 16.16
C THR A 117 28.08 -5.34 15.46
N LEU A 118 27.73 -4.89 14.25
CA LEU A 118 26.71 -5.54 13.43
C LEU A 118 26.99 -7.04 13.22
N VAL A 119 28.27 -7.42 13.11
CA VAL A 119 28.71 -8.82 12.97
C VAL A 119 28.39 -9.61 14.24
N THR A 120 28.66 -9.04 15.41
CA THR A 120 28.33 -9.65 16.71
C THR A 120 26.82 -9.83 16.86
N VAL A 121 26.03 -8.81 16.50
CA VAL A 121 24.56 -8.87 16.55
C VAL A 121 24.03 -10.00 15.64
N LEU A 122 24.52 -10.07 14.41
CA LEU A 122 24.14 -11.11 13.46
C LEU A 122 24.47 -12.52 13.98
N ASN A 123 25.62 -12.69 14.63
CA ASN A 123 26.05 -13.97 15.17
C ASN A 123 25.20 -14.41 16.37
N GLU A 124 24.84 -13.51 17.27
CA GLU A 124 23.97 -13.83 18.42
C GLU A 124 22.54 -14.17 17.96
N LEU A 125 22.00 -13.46 16.97
CA LEU A 125 20.70 -13.79 16.38
C LEU A 125 20.70 -15.20 15.73
N LYS A 126 21.79 -15.55 15.02
CA LYS A 126 21.95 -16.89 14.45
C LYS A 126 22.03 -18.00 15.50
N LYS A 127 22.59 -17.73 16.69
CA LYS A 127 22.63 -18.68 17.81
C LYS A 127 21.23 -18.89 18.39
N LEU A 128 20.46 -17.81 18.56
CA LEU A 128 19.09 -17.87 19.09
C LEU A 128 18.11 -18.62 18.19
N GLN A 129 18.41 -18.66 16.89
CA GLN A 129 17.67 -19.45 15.91
C GLN A 129 17.86 -20.97 16.07
N LYS A 130 18.86 -21.45 16.81
CA LYS A 130 19.23 -22.89 16.79
C LYS A 130 18.65 -23.73 17.93
N THR A 131 18.23 -23.16 19.05
CA THR A 131 18.09 -23.96 20.30
C THR A 131 16.72 -24.59 20.56
N ASP A 132 15.68 -24.32 19.76
CA ASP A 132 14.37 -25.00 19.85
C ASP A 132 13.68 -25.24 18.48
N ILE A 133 14.35 -24.86 17.38
CA ILE A 133 13.80 -24.92 16.02
C ILE A 133 14.02 -26.31 15.39
N GLY A 134 15.07 -27.04 15.78
CA GLY A 134 15.46 -28.31 15.15
C GLY A 134 14.35 -29.37 15.15
N SER A 135 13.72 -29.61 16.31
CA SER A 135 12.64 -30.62 16.44
C SER A 135 11.36 -30.19 15.74
N ILE A 136 11.04 -28.89 15.76
CA ILE A 136 9.86 -28.33 15.06
C ILE A 136 10.08 -28.38 13.55
N THR A 137 11.26 -28.02 13.07
CA THR A 137 11.63 -28.09 11.65
C THR A 137 11.64 -29.52 11.14
N HIS A 138 12.15 -30.48 11.92
CA HIS A 138 12.11 -31.90 11.54
C HIS A 138 10.67 -32.40 11.37
N PHE A 139 9.79 -32.14 12.33
CA PHE A 139 8.37 -32.54 12.26
C PHE A 139 7.64 -31.89 11.06
N ILE A 140 7.87 -30.60 10.82
CA ILE A 140 7.31 -29.89 9.66
C ILE A 140 7.82 -30.49 8.36
N ASN A 141 9.12 -30.78 8.27
CA ASN A 141 9.73 -31.37 7.08
C ASN A 141 9.15 -32.74 6.78
N GLU A 142 9.05 -33.63 7.77
CA GLU A 142 8.41 -34.94 7.61
C GLU A 142 6.97 -34.84 7.09
N HIS A 143 6.19 -33.90 7.66
CA HIS A 143 4.81 -33.68 7.22
C HIS A 143 4.75 -33.23 5.76
N TRP A 144 5.60 -32.29 5.35
CA TRP A 144 5.63 -31.77 3.98
C TRP A 144 6.14 -32.80 2.96
N ILE A 145 7.16 -33.58 3.33
CA ILE A 145 7.67 -34.69 2.52
C ILE A 145 6.56 -35.69 2.23
N LYS A 146 5.80 -36.09 3.26
CA LYS A 146 4.67 -37.03 3.14
C LYS A 146 3.51 -36.41 2.35
N LEU A 147 3.14 -35.17 2.65
CA LEU A 147 2.04 -34.44 2.01
C LEU A 147 2.23 -34.29 0.50
N TYR A 148 3.45 -33.95 0.07
CA TYR A 148 3.78 -33.74 -1.35
C TYR A 148 4.42 -34.97 -2.01
N GLY A 149 4.55 -36.08 -1.29
CA GLY A 149 5.13 -37.33 -1.80
C GLY A 149 6.58 -37.19 -2.26
N LEU A 150 7.36 -36.27 -1.68
CA LEU A 150 8.74 -35.96 -2.12
C LEU A 150 9.71 -37.14 -1.92
N ASN A 151 9.37 -38.07 -1.03
CA ASN A 151 10.15 -39.27 -0.77
C ASN A 151 9.81 -40.45 -1.70
N LYS A 152 8.82 -40.27 -2.58
CA LYS A 152 8.41 -41.27 -3.57
C LYS A 152 8.95 -40.88 -4.94
N GLY A 153 9.22 -41.89 -5.75
CA GLY A 153 9.41 -41.68 -7.17
C GLY A 153 8.07 -41.52 -7.86
N GLY A 154 8.10 -41.34 -9.16
CA GLY A 154 6.91 -41.37 -9.99
C GLY A 154 7.21 -41.81 -11.40
N ASN A 155 6.15 -42.31 -12.02
CA ASN A 155 6.15 -42.77 -13.39
C ASN A 155 5.57 -41.68 -14.28
N LEU A 156 6.23 -41.44 -15.40
CA LEU A 156 5.75 -40.52 -16.42
C LEU A 156 4.67 -41.22 -17.25
N ASN A 157 3.41 -40.85 -17.08
CA ASN A 157 2.31 -41.22 -17.99
C ASN A 157 2.00 -40.05 -18.93
N VAL A 158 1.39 -40.28 -20.10
CA VAL A 158 0.98 -39.34 -21.17
C VAL A 158 0.21 -38.10 -20.72
N ASN A 159 -0.26 -37.98 -19.47
CA ASN A 159 -0.74 -36.69 -18.93
C ASN A 159 -0.28 -36.32 -17.51
N ASP A 160 0.45 -37.17 -16.78
CA ASP A 160 0.71 -36.93 -15.35
C ASP A 160 2.00 -37.57 -14.82
N PHE A 161 2.46 -37.08 -13.66
CA PHE A 161 3.48 -37.72 -12.83
C PHE A 161 2.76 -38.56 -11.79
N ILE A 162 2.71 -39.87 -12.00
CA ILE A 162 1.98 -40.78 -11.11
C ILE A 162 2.94 -41.20 -10.01
N PRO A 163 2.67 -40.86 -8.73
CA PRO A 163 3.52 -41.29 -7.63
C PRO A 163 3.61 -42.82 -7.60
N GLY A 164 4.82 -43.33 -7.42
CA GLY A 164 5.06 -44.74 -7.17
C GLY A 164 4.47 -45.17 -5.83
N THR A 165 4.32 -46.48 -5.67
CA THR A 165 3.76 -47.06 -4.45
C THR A 165 4.81 -47.13 -3.34
N GLY A 166 6.05 -47.48 -3.69
CA GLY A 166 7.16 -47.62 -2.74
C GLY A 166 7.83 -46.29 -2.36
N ILE A 167 8.48 -46.27 -1.19
CA ILE A 167 9.27 -45.14 -0.70
C ILE A 167 10.71 -45.32 -1.17
N ILE A 168 11.23 -44.32 -1.90
CA ILE A 168 12.58 -44.36 -2.47
C ILE A 168 13.58 -43.62 -1.59
N LEU A 169 13.18 -42.50 -0.99
CA LEU A 169 14.05 -41.68 -0.15
C LEU A 169 13.66 -41.84 1.32
N GLY A 170 14.65 -41.78 2.22
CA GLY A 170 14.41 -41.72 3.66
C GLY A 170 13.61 -40.49 4.09
N ASP A 171 13.35 -40.36 5.38
CA ASP A 171 12.71 -39.22 6.06
C ASP A 171 13.71 -38.37 6.87
N ASP A 172 14.97 -38.81 6.97
CA ASP A 172 16.11 -38.15 7.63
C ASP A 172 16.81 -37.10 6.73
N GLY A 173 16.25 -36.84 5.55
CA GLY A 173 16.80 -35.91 4.57
C GLY A 173 16.69 -34.44 4.94
N TYR A 174 17.29 -33.59 4.11
CA TYR A 174 17.19 -32.15 4.21
C TYR A 174 16.15 -31.60 3.23
N LEU A 175 15.12 -30.93 3.76
CA LEU A 175 14.14 -30.18 2.99
C LEU A 175 14.46 -28.68 3.10
N ASN A 176 14.87 -28.07 1.99
CA ASN A 176 14.98 -26.62 1.87
C ASN A 176 13.66 -26.05 1.33
N VAL A 177 13.10 -25.07 2.04
CA VAL A 177 11.87 -24.37 1.66
C VAL A 177 12.20 -22.92 1.34
N GLU A 178 12.11 -22.54 0.07
CA GLU A 178 12.40 -21.20 -0.40
C GLU A 178 11.11 -20.45 -0.72
N LYS A 179 10.82 -19.35 0.00
CA LYS A 179 9.67 -18.52 -0.33
C LYS A 179 9.96 -17.68 -1.57
N ILE A 180 9.04 -17.71 -2.53
CA ILE A 180 9.15 -16.92 -3.75
C ILE A 180 8.77 -15.47 -3.43
N SER A 181 9.73 -14.56 -3.57
CA SER A 181 9.57 -13.14 -3.21
C SER A 181 8.54 -12.42 -4.08
N GLN A 182 8.49 -12.78 -5.36
CA GLN A 182 7.53 -12.28 -6.34
C GLN A 182 6.76 -13.47 -6.92
N SER A 183 5.62 -13.79 -6.32
CA SER A 183 4.64 -14.77 -6.83
C SER A 183 3.99 -14.32 -8.15
N ILE A 184 4.82 -14.14 -9.18
CA ILE A 184 4.37 -13.78 -10.53
C ILE A 184 3.64 -15.00 -11.07
N PRO A 185 2.34 -14.89 -11.43
CA PRO A 185 1.65 -16.05 -11.95
C PRO A 185 2.22 -16.48 -13.31
N ILE A 186 2.02 -17.75 -13.65
CA ILE A 186 2.48 -18.34 -14.89
C ILE A 186 1.26 -18.86 -15.63
N ILE A 187 1.06 -18.44 -16.89
CA ILE A 187 -0.09 -18.85 -17.69
C ILE A 187 0.34 -19.92 -18.69
N TYR A 188 -0.49 -20.95 -18.78
CA TYR A 188 -0.34 -22.02 -19.75
C TYR A 188 -1.50 -21.99 -20.74
N PHE A 189 -1.17 -21.80 -22.01
CA PHE A 189 -2.12 -21.82 -23.12
C PHE A 189 -2.06 -23.15 -23.87
N PRO A 190 -3.17 -23.72 -24.32
CA PRO A 190 -3.16 -24.94 -25.10
C PRO A 190 -2.52 -24.68 -26.49
N LYS A 191 -1.70 -25.63 -26.95
CA LYS A 191 -1.11 -25.72 -28.28
C LYS A 191 -2.22 -26.12 -29.25
N ARG A 192 -2.28 -25.40 -30.37
CA ARG A 192 -3.23 -25.65 -31.46
C ARG A 192 -2.78 -26.85 -32.31
N ASN A 193 -3.02 -28.08 -31.85
CA ASN A 193 -2.90 -29.29 -32.67
C ASN A 193 -4.23 -30.06 -32.56
N GLY A 194 -4.99 -30.15 -33.67
CA GLY A 194 -6.44 -30.32 -33.70
C GLY A 194 -7.12 -31.49 -32.96
N MET A 195 -8.45 -31.34 -32.85
CA MET A 195 -9.49 -32.29 -32.39
C MET A 195 -9.56 -32.67 -30.89
N GLY A 196 -9.02 -31.86 -29.97
CA GLY A 196 -9.28 -32.01 -28.52
C GLY A 196 -10.33 -31.03 -27.96
N THR A 197 -11.09 -31.44 -26.94
CA THR A 197 -11.99 -30.54 -26.18
C THR A 197 -11.26 -29.60 -25.20
N ASP A 198 -10.00 -29.89 -24.87
CA ASP A 198 -9.15 -29.10 -23.97
C ASP A 198 -8.53 -27.84 -24.61
N HIS A 199 -8.74 -27.61 -25.90
CA HIS A 199 -8.14 -26.45 -26.60
C HIS A 199 -8.62 -25.08 -26.09
N ASP A 200 -9.59 -25.06 -25.19
CA ASP A 200 -10.17 -23.83 -24.67
C ASP A 200 -10.05 -23.66 -23.14
N ILE A 201 -9.14 -24.43 -22.54
CA ILE A 201 -8.84 -24.35 -21.10
C ILE A 201 -7.47 -23.71 -20.91
N VAL A 202 -7.40 -22.68 -20.07
CA VAL A 202 -6.17 -21.99 -19.69
C VAL A 202 -5.90 -22.24 -18.21
N HIS A 203 -4.66 -22.55 -17.88
CA HIS A 203 -4.25 -22.73 -16.48
C HIS A 203 -3.39 -21.55 -16.04
N ILE A 204 -3.65 -21.04 -14.84
CA ILE A 204 -2.91 -19.96 -14.22
C ILE A 204 -2.33 -20.49 -12.91
N HIS A 205 -1.02 -20.57 -12.86
CA HIS A 205 -0.25 -21.10 -11.74
C HIS A 205 0.25 -19.93 -10.91
N ILE A 206 -0.05 -19.89 -9.62
CA ILE A 206 0.45 -18.87 -8.69
C ILE A 206 1.52 -19.52 -7.79
N PRO A 207 2.81 -19.31 -8.08
CA PRO A 207 3.88 -19.95 -7.31
C PRO A 207 4.13 -19.23 -5.99
N ILE A 208 4.26 -19.98 -4.89
CA ILE A 208 4.43 -19.44 -3.52
C ILE A 208 5.78 -19.79 -2.94
N LEU A 209 6.22 -21.04 -3.11
CA LEU A 209 7.48 -21.53 -2.57
C LEU A 209 8.06 -22.63 -3.45
N THR A 210 9.36 -22.85 -3.31
CA THR A 210 10.07 -23.98 -3.92
C THR A 210 10.56 -24.91 -2.82
N LEU A 211 10.35 -26.20 -3.04
CA LEU A 211 10.82 -27.28 -2.18
C LEU A 211 12.00 -27.97 -2.85
N HIS A 212 13.13 -28.03 -2.17
CA HIS A 212 14.26 -28.86 -2.58
C HIS A 212 14.47 -29.95 -1.55
N TYR A 213 14.23 -31.19 -1.95
CA TYR A 213 14.40 -32.34 -1.09
C TYR A 213 15.63 -33.15 -1.48
N GLN A 214 16.52 -33.37 -0.51
CA GLN A 214 17.71 -34.19 -0.70
C GLN A 214 17.84 -35.20 0.42
N CYS A 215 17.87 -36.48 0.04
CA CYS A 215 17.99 -37.59 0.95
C CYS A 215 18.64 -38.79 0.23
N ASN A 216 19.14 -39.75 1.00
CA ASN A 216 19.66 -41.00 0.46
C ASN A 216 18.51 -41.96 0.12
N ALA A 217 18.80 -42.90 -0.78
CA ALA A 217 17.88 -43.98 -1.10
C ALA A 217 17.66 -44.90 0.11
N THR A 218 16.44 -45.42 0.28
CA THR A 218 16.12 -46.39 1.33
C THR A 218 16.84 -47.71 1.09
N THR A 219 17.22 -48.39 2.18
CA THR A 219 17.83 -49.73 2.12
C THR A 219 16.93 -50.73 1.42
N GLU A 220 15.61 -50.63 1.62
CA GLU A 220 14.59 -51.47 0.98
C GLU A 220 14.62 -51.31 -0.55
N PHE A 221 14.59 -50.07 -1.05
CA PHE A 221 14.68 -49.81 -2.49
C PHE A 221 15.99 -50.34 -3.09
N ILE A 222 17.12 -50.09 -2.42
CA ILE A 222 18.43 -50.57 -2.89
C ILE A 222 18.45 -52.10 -2.94
N GLN A 223 17.93 -52.78 -1.91
CA GLN A 223 17.93 -54.23 -1.84
C GLN A 223 17.02 -54.86 -2.89
N ASP A 224 15.83 -54.32 -3.10
CA ASP A 224 14.89 -54.77 -4.11
C ASP A 224 15.49 -54.72 -5.54
N ILE A 225 16.25 -53.67 -5.83
CA ILE A 225 16.93 -53.55 -7.13
C ILE A 225 18.11 -54.52 -7.22
N ARG A 226 18.88 -54.69 -6.14
CA ARG A 226 19.97 -55.66 -6.07
C ARG A 226 19.47 -57.08 -6.32
N ASP A 227 18.36 -57.46 -5.70
CA ASP A 227 17.74 -58.77 -5.87
C ASP A 227 17.28 -59.00 -7.32
N ALA A 228 16.67 -57.99 -7.95
CA ALA A 228 16.30 -58.06 -9.35
C ALA A 228 17.52 -58.23 -10.27
N LEU A 229 18.64 -57.57 -9.98
CA LEU A 229 19.88 -57.65 -10.78
C LEU A 229 20.63 -58.97 -10.61
N ASN A 230 20.43 -59.68 -9.50
CA ASN A 230 21.04 -60.97 -9.19
C ASN A 230 20.40 -62.17 -9.93
N ILE A 231 19.28 -61.97 -10.63
CA ILE A 231 18.62 -63.01 -11.43
C ILE A 231 19.54 -63.45 -12.58
N SER A 232 19.79 -64.75 -12.74
CA SER A 232 20.69 -65.27 -13.78
C SER A 232 20.14 -65.09 -15.20
N ASP A 233 18.84 -65.31 -15.40
CA ASP A 233 18.19 -65.16 -16.70
C ASP A 233 18.03 -63.68 -17.08
N MET A 234 18.54 -63.28 -18.26
CA MET A 234 18.56 -61.89 -18.69
C MET A 234 17.17 -61.32 -19.04
N ILE A 235 16.23 -62.16 -19.49
CA ILE A 235 14.88 -61.74 -19.83
C ILE A 235 14.09 -61.50 -18.55
N GLU A 236 14.19 -62.43 -17.60
CA GLU A 236 13.56 -62.35 -16.29
C GLU A 236 14.14 -61.21 -15.44
N LYS A 237 15.47 -61.03 -15.46
CA LYS A 237 16.15 -59.87 -14.85
C LYS A 237 15.59 -58.55 -15.35
N ARG A 238 15.50 -58.37 -16.67
CA ARG A 238 14.96 -57.14 -17.28
C ARG A 238 13.50 -56.91 -16.90
N LYS A 239 12.70 -57.98 -16.93
CA LYS A 239 11.29 -57.93 -16.53
C LYS A 239 11.16 -57.49 -15.06
N LYS A 240 11.92 -58.11 -14.15
CA LYS A 240 11.87 -57.82 -12.72
C LYS A 240 12.36 -56.41 -12.39
N LEU A 241 13.43 -55.98 -13.04
CA LEU A 241 13.97 -54.63 -12.89
C LEU A 241 12.94 -53.58 -13.32
N LYS A 242 12.27 -53.80 -14.46
CA LYS A 242 11.19 -52.91 -14.94
C LYS A 242 9.98 -52.90 -14.00
N GLU A 243 9.58 -54.07 -13.49
CA GLU A 243 8.51 -54.18 -12.49
C GLU A 243 8.84 -53.37 -11.22
N LYS A 244 10.06 -53.51 -10.68
CA LYS A 244 10.50 -52.79 -9.48
C LYS A 244 10.61 -51.29 -9.72
N LEU A 245 11.24 -50.85 -10.82
CA LEU A 245 11.32 -49.43 -11.16
C LEU A 245 9.93 -48.81 -11.41
N SER A 246 8.99 -49.55 -11.99
CA SER A 246 7.60 -49.12 -12.12
C SER A 246 6.88 -49.04 -10.77
N TYR A 247 7.13 -49.98 -9.86
CA TYR A 247 6.55 -49.97 -8.50
C TYR A 247 6.99 -48.76 -7.68
N TYR A 248 8.30 -48.47 -7.68
CA TYR A 248 8.87 -47.34 -6.94
C TYR A 248 8.69 -46.00 -7.67
N GLY A 249 8.71 -46.01 -9.00
CA GLY A 249 8.73 -44.83 -9.86
C GLY A 249 10.06 -44.72 -10.62
N GLU A 250 9.99 -44.53 -11.93
CA GLU A 250 11.18 -44.41 -12.79
C GLU A 250 11.99 -43.13 -12.55
N TYR A 251 11.36 -42.08 -12.01
CA TYR A 251 12.00 -40.80 -11.73
C TYR A 251 11.73 -40.32 -10.30
N VAL A 252 12.67 -39.59 -9.72
CA VAL A 252 12.51 -38.92 -8.44
C VAL A 252 12.50 -37.40 -8.63
N VAL A 253 11.62 -36.72 -7.93
CA VAL A 253 11.54 -35.25 -7.91
C VAL A 253 12.56 -34.72 -6.91
N ILE A 254 13.39 -33.77 -7.35
CA ILE A 254 14.42 -33.12 -6.54
C ILE A 254 13.97 -31.70 -6.15
N SER A 255 13.26 -31.03 -7.06
CA SER A 255 12.72 -29.69 -6.86
C SER A 255 11.27 -29.62 -7.31
N ALA A 256 10.41 -29.05 -6.48
CA ALA A 256 9.01 -28.80 -6.80
C ALA A 256 8.60 -27.39 -6.40
N THR A 257 7.87 -26.71 -7.27
CA THR A 257 7.24 -25.42 -6.95
C THR A 257 5.85 -25.69 -6.44
N ILE A 258 5.55 -25.13 -5.28
CA ILE A 258 4.29 -25.27 -4.58
C ILE A 258 3.56 -23.93 -4.62
N GLY A 259 2.25 -24.00 -4.81
CA GLY A 259 1.41 -22.83 -4.99
C GLY A 259 -0.03 -23.24 -5.25
N GLY A 260 -0.72 -22.50 -6.10
CA GLY A 260 -2.13 -22.75 -6.42
C GLY A 260 -2.40 -22.69 -7.91
N VAL A 261 -3.37 -23.48 -8.37
CA VAL A 261 -3.79 -23.52 -9.77
C VAL A 261 -5.20 -22.98 -9.92
N ILE A 262 -5.37 -22.04 -10.84
CA ILE A 262 -6.67 -21.58 -11.33
C ILE A 262 -6.87 -22.14 -12.74
N VAL A 263 -8.04 -22.71 -12.99
CA VAL A 263 -8.45 -23.22 -14.31
C VAL A 263 -9.49 -22.30 -14.90
N VAL A 264 -9.22 -21.77 -16.10
CA VAL A 264 -10.13 -20.91 -16.85
C VAL A 264 -10.70 -21.70 -18.02
N LYS A 265 -12.01 -21.94 -18.03
CA LYS A 265 -12.67 -22.68 -19.12
C LYS A 265 -13.23 -21.71 -20.15
N ASN A 266 -13.39 -22.17 -21.40
CA ASN A 266 -13.95 -21.39 -22.50
C ASN A 266 -13.17 -20.10 -22.82
N TRP A 267 -11.84 -20.13 -22.71
CA TRP A 267 -10.97 -18.95 -22.82
C TRP A 267 -11.18 -18.12 -24.11
N SER A 268 -11.45 -18.78 -25.23
CA SER A 268 -11.69 -18.19 -26.55
C SER A 268 -12.98 -17.39 -26.59
N LYS A 269 -13.98 -17.75 -25.78
CA LYS A 269 -15.26 -17.06 -25.67
C LYS A 269 -15.23 -15.84 -24.75
N ILE A 270 -14.22 -15.75 -23.87
CA ILE A 270 -14.04 -14.60 -22.99
C ILE A 270 -13.52 -13.43 -23.82
N ASP A 271 -14.23 -12.29 -23.78
CA ASP A 271 -13.82 -11.09 -24.48
C ASP A 271 -12.52 -10.49 -23.90
N ILE A 272 -11.92 -9.56 -24.65
CA ILE A 272 -10.65 -8.94 -24.26
C ILE A 272 -10.75 -8.15 -22.96
N VAL A 273 -11.88 -7.46 -22.70
CA VAL A 273 -12.08 -6.63 -21.51
C VAL A 273 -12.12 -7.51 -20.26
N ASN A 274 -12.81 -8.64 -20.35
CA ASN A 274 -12.90 -9.62 -19.28
C ASN A 274 -11.55 -10.30 -19.02
N LYS A 275 -10.76 -10.60 -20.07
CA LYS A 275 -9.36 -11.02 -19.90
C LYS A 275 -8.52 -9.97 -19.17
N SER A 276 -8.73 -8.68 -19.47
CA SER A 276 -8.09 -7.58 -18.73
C SER A 276 -8.52 -7.53 -17.26
N ARG A 277 -9.81 -7.75 -16.98
CA ARG A 277 -10.36 -7.77 -15.61
C ARG A 277 -9.74 -8.91 -14.81
N LEU A 278 -9.63 -10.11 -15.38
CA LEU A 278 -8.95 -11.24 -14.75
C LEU A 278 -7.53 -10.85 -14.32
N LYS A 279 -6.77 -10.25 -15.24
CA LYS A 279 -5.41 -9.79 -14.98
C LYS A 279 -5.35 -8.84 -13.78
N ALA A 280 -6.27 -7.89 -13.73
CA ALA A 280 -6.35 -6.93 -12.64
C ALA A 280 -6.69 -7.56 -11.31
N TYR A 281 -7.67 -8.46 -11.29
CA TYR A 281 -8.09 -9.11 -10.07
C TYR A 281 -7.06 -10.10 -9.52
N LEU A 282 -6.28 -10.76 -10.38
CA LEU A 282 -5.12 -11.52 -9.92
C LEU A 282 -4.10 -10.62 -9.22
N GLN A 283 -3.75 -9.48 -9.82
CA GLN A 283 -2.80 -8.54 -9.23
C GLN A 283 -3.32 -7.90 -7.93
N CYS A 284 -4.54 -7.36 -7.93
CA CYS A 284 -5.14 -6.75 -6.73
C CYS A 284 -5.29 -7.80 -5.60
N GLY A 285 -5.55 -9.07 -5.93
CA GLY A 285 -5.59 -10.17 -4.96
C GLY A 285 -4.22 -10.51 -4.36
N ILE A 286 -3.15 -10.55 -5.18
CA ILE A 286 -1.78 -10.76 -4.71
C ILE A 286 -1.33 -9.59 -3.81
N ASP A 287 -1.62 -8.36 -4.20
CA ASP A 287 -1.28 -7.17 -3.42
C ASP A 287 -2.07 -7.11 -2.10
N TYR A 288 -3.33 -7.51 -2.11
CA TYR A 288 -4.14 -7.68 -0.89
C TYR A 288 -3.54 -8.74 0.04
N ALA A 289 -3.16 -9.90 -0.49
CA ALA A 289 -2.54 -10.97 0.30
C ALA A 289 -1.22 -10.55 0.95
N LYS A 290 -0.47 -9.65 0.31
CA LYS A 290 0.76 -9.04 0.83
C LYS A 290 0.51 -7.86 1.79
N GLY A 291 -0.73 -7.42 1.97
CA GLY A 291 -1.08 -6.26 2.78
C GLY A 291 -0.73 -4.91 2.13
N ILE A 292 -0.47 -4.88 0.82
CA ILE A 292 -0.14 -3.68 0.06
C ILE A 292 -1.41 -2.89 -0.31
N ARG A 293 -2.53 -3.59 -0.53
CA ARG A 293 -3.80 -3.01 -0.98
C ARG A 293 -4.98 -3.45 -0.14
N LEU A 294 -6.01 -2.59 -0.09
CA LEU A 294 -7.32 -2.94 0.44
C LEU A 294 -8.09 -3.82 -0.55
N ARG A 295 -9.02 -4.63 -0.02
CA ARG A 295 -9.88 -5.56 -0.76
C ARG A 295 -11.00 -4.83 -1.53
N ASN A 296 -10.63 -4.01 -2.52
CA ASN A 296 -11.56 -3.29 -3.39
C ASN A 296 -12.20 -4.21 -4.44
N PHE A 297 -13.44 -3.91 -4.81
CA PHE A 297 -14.24 -4.61 -5.83
C PHE A 297 -14.62 -6.04 -5.44
N GLU A 298 -14.63 -6.35 -4.13
CA GLU A 298 -14.90 -7.70 -3.64
C GLU A 298 -16.28 -8.25 -4.03
N ASN A 299 -17.27 -7.38 -4.28
CA ASN A 299 -18.61 -7.77 -4.70
C ASN A 299 -18.78 -7.76 -6.23
N THR A 300 -17.73 -7.46 -6.99
CA THR A 300 -17.79 -7.52 -8.44
C THR A 300 -17.89 -8.97 -8.91
N SER A 301 -18.94 -9.28 -9.67
CA SER A 301 -19.09 -10.58 -10.32
C SER A 301 -18.01 -10.79 -11.37
N ILE A 302 -17.42 -11.98 -11.34
CA ILE A 302 -16.45 -12.48 -12.30
C ILE A 302 -16.85 -13.86 -12.84
N ASP A 303 -18.13 -14.22 -12.70
CA ASP A 303 -18.68 -15.52 -13.12
C ASP A 303 -18.53 -15.75 -14.63
N ASP A 304 -18.52 -14.67 -15.40
CA ASP A 304 -18.28 -14.61 -16.85
C ASP A 304 -16.86 -15.03 -17.25
N LEU A 305 -15.90 -14.93 -16.33
CA LEU A 305 -14.53 -15.41 -16.54
C LEU A 305 -14.40 -16.94 -16.48
N ASN A 306 -15.43 -17.68 -16.05
CA ASN A 306 -15.42 -19.14 -15.97
C ASN A 306 -14.17 -19.70 -15.24
N LEU A 307 -13.84 -19.10 -14.10
CA LEU A 307 -12.71 -19.50 -13.25
C LEU A 307 -13.11 -20.64 -12.32
N PHE A 308 -12.21 -21.61 -12.18
CA PHE A 308 -12.38 -22.76 -11.30
C PHE A 308 -11.13 -22.98 -10.46
N ILE A 309 -11.35 -23.30 -9.19
CA ILE A 309 -10.33 -23.66 -8.19
C ILE A 309 -10.83 -24.94 -7.52
N ASP A 310 -10.05 -26.00 -7.53
CA ASP A 310 -10.48 -27.32 -7.03
C ASP A 310 -11.86 -27.76 -7.56
N SER A 311 -12.11 -27.52 -8.85
CA SER A 311 -13.41 -27.75 -9.53
C SER A 311 -14.58 -26.89 -9.04
N LYS A 312 -14.40 -25.99 -8.08
CA LYS A 312 -15.40 -25.02 -7.65
C LYS A 312 -15.29 -23.75 -8.47
N LYS A 313 -16.43 -23.27 -8.99
CA LYS A 313 -16.49 -22.03 -9.76
C LYS A 313 -16.33 -20.82 -8.83
N ILE A 314 -15.50 -19.86 -9.21
CA ILE A 314 -15.32 -18.60 -8.49
C ILE A 314 -16.28 -17.56 -9.08
N GLN A 315 -17.09 -16.95 -8.23
CA GLN A 315 -18.19 -16.07 -8.65
C GLN A 315 -17.85 -14.60 -8.50
N THR A 316 -17.07 -14.21 -7.49
CA THR A 316 -16.71 -12.82 -7.22
C THR A 316 -15.21 -12.59 -7.14
N ALA A 317 -14.77 -11.35 -7.38
CA ALA A 317 -13.37 -10.97 -7.15
C ALA A 317 -12.97 -11.15 -5.67
N GLY A 318 -13.92 -10.94 -4.74
CA GLY A 318 -13.71 -11.20 -3.33
C GLY A 318 -13.30 -12.65 -3.05
N ASP A 319 -14.01 -13.62 -3.61
CA ASP A 319 -13.73 -15.05 -3.44
C ASP A 319 -12.31 -15.38 -3.95
N LEU A 320 -11.94 -14.84 -5.12
CA LEU A 320 -10.60 -14.98 -5.67
C LEU A 320 -9.53 -14.41 -4.72
N TYR A 321 -9.75 -13.22 -4.17
CA TYR A 321 -8.79 -12.58 -3.27
C TYR A 321 -8.58 -13.35 -1.96
N GLU A 322 -9.64 -13.90 -1.35
CA GLU A 322 -9.50 -14.69 -0.14
C GLU A 322 -8.78 -16.00 -0.42
N TRP A 323 -9.05 -16.65 -1.56
CA TRP A 323 -8.28 -17.81 -1.97
C TRP A 323 -6.79 -17.47 -2.18
N ILE A 324 -6.46 -16.37 -2.87
CA ILE A 324 -5.06 -15.92 -3.03
C ILE A 324 -4.42 -15.61 -1.66
N LYS A 325 -5.17 -15.05 -0.71
CA LYS A 325 -4.69 -14.78 0.64
C LYS A 325 -4.43 -16.05 1.42
N ASP A 326 -5.31 -17.04 1.34
CA ASP A 326 -5.11 -18.36 1.94
C ASP A 326 -3.91 -19.07 1.30
N LEU A 327 -3.72 -18.91 0.00
CA LEU A 327 -2.57 -19.41 -0.73
C LEU A 327 -1.25 -18.78 -0.25
N HIS A 328 -1.22 -17.45 -0.12
CA HIS A 328 -0.07 -16.71 0.42
C HIS A 328 0.24 -17.07 1.88
N ASN A 329 -0.79 -17.43 2.65
CA ASN A 329 -0.69 -17.91 4.03
C ASN A 329 -0.42 -19.43 4.13
N ALA A 330 -0.09 -20.09 3.02
CA ALA A 330 0.26 -21.50 2.94
C ALA A 330 -0.85 -22.48 3.41
N LYS A 331 -2.14 -22.12 3.27
CA LYS A 331 -3.27 -22.96 3.71
C LYS A 331 -3.82 -23.93 2.65
N CYS A 332 -3.69 -23.59 1.37
CA CYS A 332 -4.26 -24.33 0.24
C CYS A 332 -3.23 -24.57 -0.86
N LEU A 333 -2.08 -25.12 -0.47
CA LEU A 333 -0.93 -25.33 -1.34
C LEU A 333 -0.94 -26.69 -2.03
N GLU A 334 -0.75 -26.71 -3.34
CA GLU A 334 -0.56 -27.91 -4.16
C GLU A 334 0.73 -27.83 -4.98
N VAL A 335 1.16 -28.97 -5.54
CA VAL A 335 2.32 -29.01 -6.44
C VAL A 335 1.95 -28.42 -7.79
N VAL A 336 2.60 -27.31 -8.14
CA VAL A 336 2.34 -26.51 -9.33
C VAL A 336 3.29 -26.87 -10.48
N THR A 337 4.56 -27.17 -10.18
CA THR A 337 5.55 -27.69 -11.13
C THR A 337 6.58 -28.58 -10.45
N TYR A 338 7.13 -29.56 -11.17
CA TYR A 338 8.32 -30.32 -10.80
C TYR A 338 9.53 -29.77 -11.58
N GLU A 339 10.28 -28.85 -10.98
CA GLU A 339 11.33 -28.13 -11.68
C GLU A 339 12.52 -29.04 -12.07
N LYS A 340 12.87 -29.99 -11.20
CA LYS A 340 14.01 -30.89 -11.39
C LYS A 340 13.65 -32.30 -10.98
N PHE A 341 13.97 -33.26 -11.84
CA PHE A 341 13.85 -34.68 -11.56
C PHE A 341 15.05 -35.42 -12.14
N LYS A 342 15.33 -36.62 -11.64
CA LYS A 342 16.34 -37.50 -12.21
C LYS A 342 15.83 -38.93 -12.22
N PRO A 343 16.34 -39.80 -13.11
CA PRO A 343 16.03 -41.22 -13.05
C PRO A 343 16.36 -41.79 -11.66
N THR A 344 15.43 -42.56 -11.11
CA THR A 344 15.53 -43.10 -9.74
C THR A 344 16.77 -43.95 -9.54
N PHE A 345 17.19 -44.73 -10.56
CA PHE A 345 18.39 -45.56 -10.45
C PHE A 345 19.67 -44.74 -10.23
N LYS A 346 19.71 -43.44 -10.60
CA LYS A 346 20.82 -42.53 -10.29
C LYS A 346 20.93 -42.19 -8.79
N LEU A 347 20.06 -42.75 -7.93
CA LEU A 347 20.19 -42.71 -6.47
C LEU A 347 20.90 -43.94 -5.90
N LEU A 348 21.13 -44.98 -6.70
CA LEU A 348 21.74 -46.22 -6.26
C LEU A 348 23.28 -46.08 -6.21
N PRO A 349 23.96 -46.95 -5.44
CA PRO A 349 25.42 -47.08 -5.51
C PRO A 349 25.94 -47.32 -6.93
N ASP A 350 27.15 -46.81 -7.21
CA ASP A 350 27.74 -46.80 -8.56
C ASP A 350 27.83 -48.19 -9.20
N ASP A 351 28.06 -49.24 -8.41
CA ASP A 351 28.14 -50.62 -8.89
C ASP A 351 26.79 -51.12 -9.46
N LEU A 352 25.68 -50.71 -8.84
CA LEU A 352 24.34 -51.05 -9.31
C LEU A 352 23.96 -50.21 -10.53
N VAL A 353 24.32 -48.91 -10.53
CA VAL A 353 24.09 -48.02 -11.68
C VAL A 353 24.76 -48.58 -12.93
N GLN A 354 26.02 -49.02 -12.80
CA GLN A 354 26.77 -49.61 -13.91
C GLN A 354 26.08 -50.88 -14.42
N LYS A 355 25.70 -51.81 -13.52
CA LYS A 355 24.97 -53.04 -13.90
C LYS A 355 23.64 -52.76 -14.60
N ILE A 356 22.92 -51.73 -14.18
CA ILE A 356 21.66 -51.31 -14.83
C ILE A 356 21.93 -50.78 -16.23
N SER A 357 22.98 -49.99 -16.41
CA SER A 357 23.36 -49.46 -17.74
C SER A 357 23.74 -50.58 -18.71
N GLU A 358 24.43 -51.62 -18.24
CA GLU A 358 24.78 -52.81 -19.03
C GLU A 358 23.54 -53.65 -19.38
N CYS A 359 22.53 -53.66 -18.50
CA CYS A 359 21.30 -54.44 -18.70
C CYS A 359 20.29 -53.77 -19.64
N SER A 360 20.36 -52.45 -19.85
CA SER A 360 19.23 -51.69 -20.35
C SER A 360 19.58 -50.76 -21.54
N ASN A 361 18.91 -50.93 -22.68
CA ASN A 361 18.94 -49.99 -23.82
C ASN A 361 18.08 -48.74 -23.54
N ILE A 362 18.03 -48.24 -22.30
CA ILE A 362 17.08 -47.20 -21.94
C ILE A 362 17.69 -45.84 -22.28
N GLN A 363 17.23 -45.22 -23.36
CA GLN A 363 17.45 -43.80 -23.62
C GLN A 363 16.68 -43.00 -22.56
N HIS A 364 17.40 -42.43 -21.60
CA HIS A 364 16.80 -41.57 -20.57
C HIS A 364 16.80 -40.12 -21.05
N ASN A 365 15.64 -39.49 -21.05
CA ASN A 365 15.54 -38.04 -21.16
C ASN A 365 16.01 -37.43 -19.84
N ASP A 366 17.18 -36.80 -19.85
CA ASP A 366 17.57 -35.82 -18.82
C ASP A 366 16.71 -34.56 -19.04
N GLY A 367 15.40 -34.68 -18.78
CA GLY A 367 14.43 -33.61 -19.02
C GLY A 367 14.53 -32.52 -17.96
N SER A 368 14.81 -31.29 -18.39
CA SER A 368 14.66 -30.07 -17.59
C SER A 368 13.17 -29.69 -17.47
N GLU A 369 12.67 -29.52 -16.24
CA GLU A 369 11.35 -28.96 -15.89
C GLU A 369 10.12 -29.76 -16.39
N LEU A 370 9.46 -30.51 -15.49
CA LEU A 370 8.16 -31.14 -15.74
C LEU A 370 7.05 -30.37 -15.02
N ILE A 371 6.12 -29.76 -15.75
CA ILE A 371 4.98 -29.09 -15.11
C ILE A 371 3.95 -30.17 -14.74
N SER A 372 3.65 -30.32 -13.45
CA SER A 372 2.60 -31.23 -12.99
C SER A 372 1.26 -30.86 -13.65
N ARG A 373 0.51 -31.87 -14.09
CA ARG A 373 -0.79 -31.78 -14.80
C ARG A 373 -0.81 -31.16 -16.21
N ILE A 374 0.23 -30.46 -16.68
CA ILE A 374 0.16 -29.71 -17.95
C ILE A 374 1.24 -30.21 -18.93
N ARG A 375 0.82 -31.14 -19.79
CA ARG A 375 1.63 -31.79 -20.84
C ARG A 375 2.20 -30.81 -21.88
N SER A 376 3.10 -31.36 -22.72
CA SER A 376 3.63 -30.87 -24.00
C SER A 376 2.61 -30.26 -25.00
N LYS A 377 1.32 -30.26 -24.67
CA LYS A 377 0.22 -29.59 -25.33
C LYS A 377 0.07 -28.13 -24.90
N TYR A 378 0.91 -27.54 -24.05
CA TYR A 378 0.74 -26.14 -23.65
C TYR A 378 1.99 -25.29 -23.92
N ILE A 379 1.78 -23.98 -24.09
CA ILE A 379 2.82 -22.95 -24.24
C ILE A 379 2.82 -22.13 -22.95
N LYS A 380 3.98 -22.10 -22.28
CA LYS A 380 4.24 -21.29 -21.09
C LYS A 380 4.39 -19.83 -21.52
N LYS A 381 3.63 -18.92 -20.91
CA LYS A 381 3.84 -17.48 -21.01
C LYS A 381 3.83 -16.88 -19.61
N ASN A 382 4.81 -16.04 -19.31
CA ASN A 382 4.82 -15.34 -18.02
C ASN A 382 3.68 -14.31 -17.99
N VAL A 383 2.96 -14.21 -16.85
CA VAL A 383 1.96 -13.16 -16.66
C VAL A 383 2.55 -11.78 -16.89
N LEU A 384 3.80 -11.49 -16.58
CA LEU A 384 4.41 -10.18 -16.81
C LEU A 384 4.42 -9.80 -18.31
N GLU A 385 4.74 -10.75 -19.20
CA GLU A 385 4.65 -10.55 -20.67
C GLU A 385 3.20 -10.43 -21.18
N TRP A 386 2.23 -10.84 -20.36
CA TRP A 386 0.80 -10.63 -20.58
C TRP A 386 0.31 -9.34 -19.89
N ILE A 387 1.00 -8.90 -18.83
CA ILE A 387 0.71 -7.70 -18.05
C ILE A 387 1.18 -6.42 -18.75
N THR A 388 2.27 -6.49 -19.51
CA THR A 388 2.84 -5.33 -20.22
C THR A 388 1.96 -4.75 -21.33
N SER A 389 0.82 -5.36 -21.66
CA SER A 389 -0.21 -4.71 -22.49
C SER A 389 -1.17 -3.87 -21.62
N PRO A 390 -1.26 -2.55 -21.84
CA PRO A 390 -2.05 -1.66 -20.99
C PRO A 390 -3.55 -1.89 -21.24
N GLU A 391 -4.29 -2.36 -20.24
CA GLU A 391 -5.75 -2.52 -20.32
C GLU A 391 -6.47 -2.05 -19.04
N LEU A 392 -7.64 -1.43 -19.26
CA LEU A 392 -8.40 -0.51 -18.40
C LEU A 392 -8.62 -0.91 -16.90
N PRO A 393 -8.82 -2.18 -16.52
CA PRO A 393 -9.19 -2.53 -15.14
C PRO A 393 -8.06 -2.42 -14.08
N LEU A 394 -6.79 -2.72 -14.41
CA LEU A 394 -5.68 -2.58 -13.44
C LEU A 394 -5.53 -1.14 -12.97
N TYR A 395 -5.65 -0.22 -13.93
CA TYR A 395 -5.52 1.19 -13.71
C TYR A 395 -6.49 1.74 -12.67
N LEU A 396 -7.63 1.11 -12.47
CA LEU A 396 -8.60 1.61 -11.52
C LEU A 396 -8.20 1.31 -10.07
N CYS A 397 -7.68 0.10 -9.78
CA CYS A 397 -7.08 -0.21 -8.47
C CYS A 397 -5.92 0.76 -8.17
N ASP A 398 -5.03 0.94 -9.16
CA ASP A 398 -3.85 1.83 -9.06
C ASP A 398 -4.29 3.28 -8.85
N TRP A 399 -5.21 3.78 -9.67
CA TRP A 399 -5.74 5.14 -9.60
C TRP A 399 -6.39 5.44 -8.24
N ILE A 400 -7.18 4.50 -7.69
CA ILE A 400 -7.76 4.64 -6.35
C ILE A 400 -6.68 4.83 -5.29
N GLN A 401 -5.62 4.04 -5.36
CA GLN A 401 -4.51 4.08 -4.40
C GLN A 401 -3.68 5.36 -4.58
N ASP A 402 -3.24 5.65 -5.79
CA ASP A 402 -2.37 6.78 -6.13
C ASP A 402 -3.03 8.13 -5.83
N ASN A 403 -4.36 8.20 -5.94
CA ASN A 403 -5.14 9.40 -5.62
C ASN A 403 -5.73 9.38 -4.20
N SER A 404 -5.43 8.34 -3.41
CA SER A 404 -5.92 8.17 -2.04
C SER A 404 -7.43 8.31 -1.94
N LEU A 405 -8.18 7.76 -2.90
CA LEU A 405 -9.64 7.96 -3.00
C LEU A 405 -10.42 7.32 -1.85
N GLN A 406 -9.78 6.41 -1.12
CA GLN A 406 -10.29 5.75 0.09
C GLN A 406 -10.15 6.61 1.36
N HIS A 407 -9.45 7.74 1.24
CA HIS A 407 -9.24 8.71 2.31
C HIS A 407 -10.21 9.86 2.12
N GLY A 408 -10.89 10.23 3.20
CA GLY A 408 -11.77 11.39 3.17
C GLY A 408 -11.00 12.66 2.83
N VAL A 409 -11.71 13.63 2.28
CA VAL A 409 -11.18 14.94 1.95
C VAL A 409 -11.22 15.82 3.19
N ILE A 410 -10.11 16.50 3.41
CA ILE A 410 -9.93 17.49 4.47
C ILE A 410 -9.88 18.87 3.83
N LEU A 411 -10.64 19.82 4.37
CA LEU A 411 -10.53 21.22 3.95
C LEU A 411 -9.41 21.90 4.77
N GLN A 412 -8.38 22.41 4.11
CA GLN A 412 -7.29 23.19 4.71
C GLN A 412 -7.31 24.63 4.17
N ARG A 413 -6.57 25.56 4.79
CA ARG A 413 -6.61 26.99 4.41
C ARG A 413 -6.32 27.26 2.93
N SER A 414 -5.34 26.56 2.37
CA SER A 414 -4.85 26.83 1.01
C SER A 414 -5.36 25.82 -0.01
N LYS A 415 -5.66 24.59 0.40
CA LYS A 415 -6.06 23.50 -0.52
C LYS A 415 -6.83 22.41 0.21
N ALA A 416 -7.69 21.71 -0.50
CA ALA A 416 -8.25 20.44 -0.07
C ALA A 416 -7.14 19.38 -0.03
N GLY A 417 -6.99 18.72 1.11
CA GLY A 417 -6.06 17.64 1.34
C GLY A 417 -6.78 16.29 1.44
N ARG A 418 -5.99 15.22 1.54
CA ARG A 418 -6.46 13.88 1.88
C ARG A 418 -6.18 13.59 3.34
N ALA A 419 -7.06 12.83 3.96
CA ALA A 419 -6.85 12.32 5.29
C ALA A 419 -5.71 11.30 5.34
N LYS A 420 -5.14 11.07 6.52
CA LYS A 420 -3.98 10.18 6.70
C LYS A 420 -4.30 8.69 6.64
N LYS A 421 -5.53 8.33 6.98
CA LYS A 421 -6.01 6.95 7.03
C LYS A 421 -7.18 6.75 6.07
N ALA A 422 -7.22 5.57 5.45
CA ALA A 422 -8.37 5.15 4.67
C ALA A 422 -9.57 4.97 5.60
N ALA A 423 -10.72 5.51 5.22
CA ALA A 423 -11.97 5.39 5.98
C ALA A 423 -12.88 4.30 5.41
N TYR A 424 -12.79 4.04 4.10
CA TYR A 424 -13.70 3.16 3.38
C TYR A 424 -12.99 2.44 2.21
N LYS A 425 -13.68 1.44 1.66
CA LYS A 425 -13.31 0.72 0.44
C LYS A 425 -14.48 0.64 -0.53
N PHE A 426 -14.19 0.41 -1.79
CA PHE A 426 -15.19 0.29 -2.85
C PHE A 426 -15.53 -1.18 -3.07
N LEU A 427 -16.80 -1.54 -3.06
CA LEU A 427 -17.29 -2.92 -3.17
C LEU A 427 -17.47 -3.38 -4.62
N LYS A 428 -17.77 -2.46 -5.54
CA LYS A 428 -17.94 -2.73 -6.97
C LYS A 428 -17.19 -1.73 -7.85
N GLU A 429 -16.97 -2.13 -9.10
CA GLU A 429 -16.43 -1.24 -10.13
C GLU A 429 -17.35 0.01 -10.28
N PRO A 430 -16.79 1.22 -10.41
CA PRO A 430 -17.55 2.44 -10.61
C PRO A 430 -18.14 2.51 -12.00
N LYS A 431 -19.18 3.34 -12.14
CA LYS A 431 -19.71 3.73 -13.45
C LYS A 431 -18.74 4.71 -14.12
N ILE A 432 -18.27 4.36 -15.31
CA ILE A 432 -17.38 5.20 -16.12
C ILE A 432 -18.15 5.70 -17.35
N ILE A 433 -18.25 7.02 -17.53
CA ILE A 433 -18.92 7.66 -18.65
C ILE A 433 -17.91 8.52 -19.41
N SER A 434 -17.75 8.28 -20.71
CA SER A 434 -16.95 9.16 -21.58
C SER A 434 -17.67 10.49 -21.77
N MET A 435 -16.96 11.60 -21.55
CA MET A 435 -17.50 12.96 -21.67
C MET A 435 -17.02 13.67 -22.94
N ASN A 436 -15.73 13.58 -23.27
CA ASN A 436 -15.10 14.25 -24.42
C ASN A 436 -15.57 15.70 -24.60
N LYS A 437 -15.49 16.49 -23.52
CA LYS A 437 -16.07 17.82 -23.43
C LYS A 437 -15.02 18.82 -22.96
N ILE A 438 -14.95 19.99 -23.58
CA ILE A 438 -14.18 21.13 -23.08
C ILE A 438 -15.15 22.15 -22.51
N SER A 439 -14.91 22.59 -21.28
CA SER A 439 -15.65 23.67 -20.64
C SER A 439 -14.73 24.88 -20.43
N ILE A 440 -15.14 26.03 -20.95
CA ILE A 440 -14.47 27.31 -20.74
C ILE A 440 -15.37 28.13 -19.82
N ILE A 441 -14.86 28.53 -18.67
CA ILE A 441 -15.64 29.16 -17.60
C ILE A 441 -14.95 30.45 -17.18
N LEU A 442 -15.68 31.57 -17.25
CA LEU A 442 -15.31 32.82 -16.61
C LEU A 442 -16.31 33.08 -15.50
N THR A 443 -15.85 33.09 -14.25
CA THR A 443 -16.73 33.16 -13.08
C THR A 443 -16.18 34.10 -12.02
N GLN A 444 -17.08 34.81 -11.36
CA GLN A 444 -16.79 35.60 -10.17
C GLN A 444 -17.57 35.00 -9.00
N PRO A 445 -16.89 34.27 -8.09
CA PRO A 445 -17.50 33.75 -6.87
C PRO A 445 -18.06 34.90 -6.02
N LYS A 446 -19.26 34.71 -5.45
CA LYS A 446 -19.90 35.70 -4.57
C LYS A 446 -19.22 35.77 -3.21
N THR A 447 -18.73 34.63 -2.71
CA THR A 447 -18.11 34.53 -1.38
C THR A 447 -16.69 33.97 -1.48
N ARG A 448 -15.87 34.20 -0.44
CA ARG A 448 -14.54 33.57 -0.31
C ARG A 448 -14.63 32.05 -0.23
N GLN A 449 -15.72 31.50 0.32
CA GLN A 449 -15.97 30.06 0.35
C GLN A 449 -16.19 29.48 -1.06
N GLU A 450 -17.03 30.12 -1.88
CA GLU A 450 -17.24 29.71 -3.27
C GLU A 450 -15.93 29.77 -4.06
N ALA A 451 -15.12 30.81 -3.84
CA ALA A 451 -13.79 30.94 -4.46
C ALA A 451 -12.87 29.78 -4.06
N TYR A 452 -12.86 29.40 -2.78
CA TYR A 452 -12.08 28.28 -2.28
C TYR A 452 -12.51 26.94 -2.90
N LEU A 453 -13.81 26.67 -3.03
CA LEU A 453 -14.29 25.44 -3.68
C LEU A 453 -13.83 25.36 -5.14
N LEU A 454 -13.96 26.49 -5.85
CA LEU A 454 -13.56 26.59 -7.25
C LEU A 454 -12.06 26.37 -7.44
N GLU A 455 -11.22 26.96 -6.58
CA GLU A 455 -9.76 26.75 -6.57
C GLU A 455 -9.37 25.28 -6.36
N ASN A 456 -10.20 24.55 -5.62
CA ASN A 456 -9.98 23.14 -5.32
C ASN A 456 -10.69 22.19 -6.29
N GLY A 457 -11.34 22.72 -7.34
CA GLY A 457 -12.10 21.92 -8.29
C GLY A 457 -13.27 21.15 -7.66
N ILE A 458 -13.78 21.62 -6.52
CA ILE A 458 -14.92 21.04 -5.83
C ILE A 458 -16.19 21.67 -6.39
N ILE A 459 -17.06 20.84 -6.93
CA ILE A 459 -18.39 21.24 -7.39
C ILE A 459 -19.39 20.63 -6.42
N LEU A 460 -20.11 21.48 -5.71
CA LEU A 460 -21.28 21.07 -4.95
C LEU A 460 -22.53 21.20 -5.81
N LYS A 461 -23.40 20.21 -5.70
CA LYS A 461 -24.72 20.23 -6.29
C LYS A 461 -25.77 20.35 -5.21
N GLU A 462 -26.97 20.80 -5.61
CA GLU A 462 -28.11 20.88 -4.70
C GLU A 462 -28.46 19.52 -4.07
N GLU A 463 -28.27 18.42 -4.81
CA GLU A 463 -28.47 17.04 -4.36
C GLU A 463 -27.45 16.54 -3.32
N ASP A 464 -26.37 17.28 -3.08
CA ASP A 464 -25.33 16.88 -2.12
C ASP A 464 -25.72 17.18 -0.65
N GLU A 465 -26.81 17.93 -0.42
CA GLU A 465 -27.33 18.34 0.92
C GLU A 465 -26.23 18.86 1.87
N LEU A 466 -25.17 19.44 1.30
CA LEU A 466 -23.93 19.76 1.99
C LEU A 466 -23.96 21.20 2.50
N GLU A 467 -24.18 21.37 3.80
CA GLU A 467 -24.00 22.65 4.47
C GLU A 467 -22.52 22.89 4.77
N LEU A 468 -21.77 23.42 3.81
CA LEU A 468 -20.35 23.74 3.99
C LEU A 468 -20.05 24.60 5.21
N ASP A 469 -21.01 25.41 5.63
CA ASP A 469 -20.87 26.25 6.80
C ASP A 469 -20.72 25.49 8.11
N LYS A 470 -21.18 24.23 8.14
CA LYS A 470 -21.08 23.31 9.26
C LYS A 470 -19.81 22.44 9.18
N ILE A 471 -19.00 22.54 8.13
CA ILE A 471 -17.80 21.71 7.94
C ILE A 471 -16.56 22.44 8.46
N PRO A 472 -15.82 21.88 9.44
CA PRO A 472 -14.63 22.53 9.97
C PRO A 472 -13.47 22.54 8.96
N PHE A 473 -12.82 23.69 8.80
CA PHE A 473 -11.48 23.75 8.22
C PHE A 473 -10.46 23.27 9.24
N THR A 474 -9.50 22.47 8.80
CA THR A 474 -8.52 21.83 9.67
C THR A 474 -7.37 22.75 10.03
N GLU A 475 -7.02 22.74 11.32
CA GLU A 475 -5.93 23.52 11.90
C GLU A 475 -4.60 22.83 11.69
N HIS A 476 -3.95 23.09 10.55
CA HIS A 476 -2.52 22.85 10.43
C HIS A 476 -1.78 24.17 10.20
N SER A 477 -0.82 24.43 11.10
CA SER A 477 0.12 25.55 11.07
C SER A 477 1.00 25.46 9.83
N SER A 478 0.59 26.07 8.73
CA SER A 478 1.53 26.46 7.69
C SER A 478 2.33 27.66 8.20
N ALA A 479 3.63 27.72 7.86
CA ALA A 479 4.59 28.74 8.31
C ALA A 479 4.29 30.18 7.82
N LEU A 480 3.11 30.41 7.24
CA LEU A 480 2.59 31.73 6.88
C LEU A 480 1.57 32.12 7.96
N ASN A 481 2.03 32.90 8.94
CA ASN A 481 1.26 33.42 10.07
C ASN A 481 0.12 34.37 9.63
N ILE A 482 -0.97 33.81 9.10
CA ILE A 482 -2.29 34.47 9.07
C ILE A 482 -3.25 33.55 9.86
N PRO A 483 -3.92 34.00 10.93
CA PRO A 483 -4.73 33.13 11.80
C PRO A 483 -5.88 32.39 11.07
N LEU A 484 -6.20 31.15 11.48
CA LEU A 484 -7.34 30.37 10.92
C LEU A 484 -8.68 31.05 11.23
N GLU A 485 -8.70 31.81 12.32
CA GLU A 485 -9.82 32.62 12.79
C GLU A 485 -10.26 33.59 11.69
N ASP A 486 -9.33 34.16 10.91
CA ASP A 486 -9.68 35.05 9.80
C ASP A 486 -10.45 34.34 8.70
N PHE A 487 -10.12 33.12 8.27
CA PHE A 487 -10.92 32.45 7.23
C PHE A 487 -12.30 32.03 7.75
N LYS A 488 -12.38 31.47 8.97
CA LYS A 488 -13.68 31.14 9.61
C LYS A 488 -14.59 32.37 9.70
N ASN A 489 -14.02 33.53 10.02
CA ASN A 489 -14.75 34.79 10.15
C ASN A 489 -15.00 35.49 8.80
N THR A 490 -14.22 35.19 7.76
CA THR A 490 -14.28 35.89 6.47
C THR A 490 -14.85 35.05 5.32
N LYS A 491 -15.17 33.77 5.51
CA LYS A 491 -15.68 32.88 4.44
C LYS A 491 -16.90 33.44 3.68
N ASN A 492 -17.77 34.17 4.37
CA ASN A 492 -18.99 34.77 3.82
C ASN A 492 -18.76 36.18 3.25
N GLN A 493 -17.54 36.72 3.38
CA GLN A 493 -17.20 38.01 2.79
C GLN A 493 -17.16 37.91 1.26
N PRO A 494 -17.46 39.02 0.57
CA PRO A 494 -17.37 39.08 -0.88
C PRO A 494 -15.98 38.70 -1.38
N SER A 495 -15.94 37.97 -2.49
CA SER A 495 -14.71 37.66 -3.20
C SER A 495 -14.46 38.69 -4.30
N ASN A 496 -13.25 39.25 -4.31
CA ASN A 496 -12.77 40.15 -5.37
C ASN A 496 -12.00 39.38 -6.47
N ALA A 497 -12.00 38.05 -6.39
CA ALA A 497 -11.33 37.18 -7.34
C ALA A 497 -12.24 36.85 -8.52
N ILE A 498 -11.68 36.90 -9.73
CA ILE A 498 -12.28 36.42 -10.97
C ILE A 498 -11.44 35.24 -11.44
N TYR A 499 -12.09 34.17 -11.89
CA TYR A 499 -11.43 32.96 -12.36
C TYR A 499 -11.79 32.71 -13.82
N CYS A 500 -10.77 32.45 -14.63
CA CYS A 500 -10.93 31.90 -15.96
C CYS A 500 -10.34 30.49 -15.98
N GLN A 501 -11.16 29.51 -16.33
CA GLN A 501 -10.80 28.09 -16.35
C GLN A 501 -11.11 27.47 -17.70
N ILE A 502 -10.21 26.62 -18.19
CA ILE A 502 -10.41 25.75 -19.35
C ILE A 502 -10.25 24.32 -18.86
N ILE A 503 -11.33 23.56 -18.87
CA ILE A 503 -11.38 22.22 -18.30
C ILE A 503 -11.67 21.24 -19.42
N PHE A 504 -10.76 20.31 -19.64
CA PHE A 504 -10.94 19.20 -20.55
C PHE A 504 -11.44 17.99 -19.77
N HIS A 505 -12.69 17.60 -20.00
CA HIS A 505 -13.36 16.48 -19.35
C HIS A 505 -13.29 15.25 -20.25
N THR A 506 -12.59 14.21 -19.80
CA THR A 506 -12.45 12.96 -20.57
C THR A 506 -13.43 11.90 -20.10
N LYS A 507 -13.37 11.55 -18.81
CA LYS A 507 -14.20 10.51 -18.22
C LYS A 507 -14.79 11.00 -16.90
N LYS A 508 -16.05 10.65 -16.65
CA LYS A 508 -16.70 10.78 -15.36
C LYS A 508 -16.74 9.41 -14.71
N ILE A 509 -16.21 9.31 -13.50
CA ILE A 509 -16.18 8.10 -12.69
C ILE A 509 -17.07 8.35 -11.48
N SER A 510 -18.09 7.51 -11.28
CA SER A 510 -19.04 7.64 -10.17
C SER A 510 -19.16 6.34 -9.40
N PHE A 511 -19.08 6.44 -8.08
CA PHE A 511 -19.33 5.34 -7.16
C PHE A 511 -20.71 5.49 -6.53
N ASP A 512 -21.47 4.40 -6.50
CA ASP A 512 -22.72 4.33 -5.74
C ASP A 512 -22.38 4.29 -4.24
N LEU A 513 -23.14 5.02 -3.42
CA LEU A 513 -23.02 4.99 -1.97
C LEU A 513 -23.22 3.58 -1.41
N LEU A 514 -24.14 2.80 -2.00
CA LEU A 514 -24.42 1.42 -1.57
C LEU A 514 -23.22 0.49 -1.81
N ASP A 515 -22.34 0.86 -2.73
CA ASP A 515 -21.11 0.12 -3.04
C ASP A 515 -19.89 0.68 -2.30
N ILE A 516 -20.07 1.51 -1.27
CA ILE A 516 -18.99 2.02 -0.40
C ILE A 516 -19.16 1.43 1.00
N LYS A 517 -18.09 0.80 1.52
CA LYS A 517 -18.09 0.19 2.84
C LYS A 517 -17.03 0.80 3.75
N CYS A 518 -17.44 1.25 4.93
CA CYS A 518 -16.54 1.69 5.99
C CYS A 518 -15.58 0.57 6.42
N LEU A 519 -14.31 0.92 6.65
CA LEU A 519 -13.34 0.00 7.22
C LEU A 519 -13.65 -0.22 8.70
N GLN A 520 -13.40 -1.44 9.19
CA GLN A 520 -13.68 -1.79 10.57
C GLN A 520 -12.91 -0.91 11.56
N GLU A 521 -11.64 -0.57 11.25
CA GLU A 521 -10.83 0.34 12.08
C GLU A 521 -11.49 1.71 12.21
N PHE A 522 -11.99 2.27 11.11
CA PHE A 522 -12.69 3.56 11.11
C PHE A 522 -13.96 3.48 11.98
N SER A 523 -14.82 2.49 11.73
CA SER A 523 -16.06 2.30 12.50
C SER A 523 -15.79 2.12 14.00
N ASN A 524 -14.81 1.28 14.36
CA ASN A 524 -14.44 1.05 15.75
C ASN A 524 -13.92 2.32 16.42
N THR A 525 -13.07 3.09 15.73
CA THR A 525 -12.51 4.33 16.25
C THR A 525 -13.59 5.38 16.48
N VAL A 526 -14.49 5.56 15.51
CA VAL A 526 -15.62 6.50 15.64
C VAL A 526 -16.55 6.07 16.77
N ASN A 527 -16.91 4.79 16.85
CA ASN A 527 -17.79 4.28 17.92
C ASN A 527 -17.16 4.45 19.31
N SER A 528 -15.84 4.22 19.45
CA SER A 528 -15.13 4.43 20.71
C SER A 528 -15.18 5.89 21.16
N GLU A 529 -15.02 6.85 20.24
CA GLU A 529 -15.11 8.28 20.58
C GLU A 529 -16.57 8.71 20.88
N LEU A 530 -17.55 8.14 20.18
CA LEU A 530 -18.97 8.38 20.44
C LEU A 530 -19.44 7.84 21.80
N GLN A 531 -19.01 6.64 22.20
CA GLN A 531 -19.29 6.11 23.54
C GLN A 531 -18.69 6.98 24.66
N GLY A 532 -17.52 7.58 24.40
CA GLY A 532 -16.92 8.58 25.29
C GLY A 532 -17.78 9.85 25.43
N LEU A 533 -18.48 10.26 24.38
CA LEU A 533 -19.44 11.38 24.41
C LEU A 533 -20.69 11.03 25.22
N GLU A 534 -21.30 9.87 25.00
CA GLU A 534 -22.51 9.45 25.71
C GLU A 534 -22.26 9.27 27.22
N SER A 535 -21.12 8.67 27.58
CA SER A 535 -20.69 8.53 28.98
C SER A 535 -20.51 9.89 29.66
N SER A 536 -19.94 10.86 28.93
CA SER A 536 -19.79 12.24 29.43
C SER A 536 -21.13 12.96 29.61
N LYS A 537 -22.06 12.82 28.65
CA LYS A 537 -23.41 13.40 28.73
C LYS A 537 -24.21 12.84 29.91
N ASN A 538 -24.12 11.54 30.15
CA ASN A 538 -24.81 10.90 31.28
C ASN A 538 -24.23 11.33 32.63
N SER A 539 -22.90 11.53 32.73
CA SER A 539 -22.28 12.05 33.96
C SER A 539 -22.71 13.50 34.27
N VAL A 540 -22.78 14.36 33.24
CA VAL A 540 -23.21 15.76 33.37
C VAL A 540 -24.70 15.82 33.73
N ASN A 541 -25.54 15.00 33.10
CA ASN A 541 -26.96 14.91 33.43
C ASN A 541 -27.23 14.37 34.84
N SER A 542 -26.38 13.47 35.37
CA SER A 542 -26.50 13.00 36.75
C SER A 542 -26.09 14.04 37.80
N GLY A 543 -25.24 15.01 37.44
CA GLY A 543 -24.88 16.15 38.30
C GLY A 543 -25.88 17.32 38.25
N LEU A 544 -26.77 17.36 37.26
CA LEU A 544 -27.70 18.46 36.99
C LEU A 544 -29.05 18.38 37.75
N GLN A 545 -29.21 17.46 38.70
CA GLN A 545 -30.31 17.57 39.69
C GLN A 545 -30.09 18.70 40.71
N SER A 546 -28.97 19.42 40.65
CA SER A 546 -28.78 20.68 41.36
C SER A 546 -28.42 21.82 40.40
N TYR A 547 -29.27 22.86 40.39
CA TYR A 547 -29.14 24.16 39.72
C TYR A 547 -29.58 24.29 38.24
N GLU A 548 -30.86 24.61 38.06
CA GLU A 548 -31.41 25.23 36.86
C GLU A 548 -31.03 26.72 36.77
N SER A 549 -29.79 27.02 36.36
CA SER A 549 -29.41 28.40 36.01
C SER A 549 -28.23 28.45 35.04
N SER A 550 -28.19 27.60 34.00
CA SER A 550 -27.12 27.69 32.98
C SER A 550 -27.36 26.88 31.69
N LYS A 551 -28.55 26.93 31.08
CA LYS A 551 -28.77 26.33 29.75
C LYS A 551 -27.83 26.90 28.66
N ASN A 552 -27.38 28.15 28.81
CA ASN A 552 -26.44 28.78 27.88
C ASN A 552 -24.97 28.45 28.17
N ALA A 553 -24.58 28.24 29.43
CA ALA A 553 -23.23 27.76 29.76
C ALA A 553 -23.03 26.31 29.31
N VAL A 554 -24.08 25.48 29.41
CA VAL A 554 -24.08 24.08 28.95
C VAL A 554 -23.79 23.94 27.45
N ASN A 555 -24.28 24.85 26.59
CA ASN A 555 -23.94 24.81 25.15
C ASN A 555 -22.49 25.24 24.86
N SER A 556 -21.93 26.18 25.62
CA SER A 556 -20.50 26.53 25.53
C SER A 556 -19.59 25.45 26.15
N GLU A 557 -20.07 24.73 27.15
CA GLU A 557 -19.33 23.69 27.89
C GLU A 557 -19.38 22.34 27.14
N LEU A 558 -20.48 22.03 26.45
CA LEU A 558 -20.60 20.92 25.50
C LEU A 558 -19.63 21.03 24.31
N GLN A 559 -19.32 22.26 23.86
CA GLN A 559 -18.27 22.53 22.87
C GLN A 559 -16.84 22.43 23.44
N SER A 560 -16.69 22.42 24.77
CA SER A 560 -15.40 22.39 25.45
C SER A 560 -14.88 20.98 25.75
N HIS A 561 -15.75 19.96 25.68
CA HIS A 561 -15.44 18.58 26.06
C HIS A 561 -14.40 17.89 25.15
N THR A 562 -13.48 17.17 25.80
CA THR A 562 -12.39 16.39 25.20
C THR A 562 -12.85 15.47 24.07
N SER A 563 -14.01 14.82 24.19
CA SER A 563 -14.52 13.87 23.19
C SER A 563 -15.05 14.54 21.90
N SER A 564 -15.61 15.76 21.98
CA SER A 564 -15.98 16.54 20.78
C SER A 564 -14.73 17.06 20.07
N LYS A 565 -13.73 17.53 20.84
CA LYS A 565 -12.41 17.88 20.31
C LYS A 565 -11.70 16.68 19.67
N ASN A 566 -11.87 15.48 20.24
CA ASN A 566 -11.33 14.25 19.68
C ASN A 566 -11.97 13.89 18.34
N LEU A 567 -13.30 13.97 18.20
CA LEU A 567 -13.96 13.76 16.90
C LEU A 567 -13.52 14.78 15.85
N CYS A 568 -13.44 16.06 16.21
CA CYS A 568 -12.92 17.10 15.32
C CYS A 568 -11.48 16.83 14.90
N LYS A 569 -10.63 16.33 15.80
CA LYS A 569 -9.25 15.93 15.50
C LYS A 569 -9.20 14.67 14.62
N LEU A 570 -10.08 13.71 14.88
CA LEU A 570 -10.20 12.44 14.16
C LEU A 570 -10.56 12.67 12.70
N PHE A 571 -11.64 13.42 12.43
CA PHE A 571 -12.03 13.75 11.07
C PHE A 571 -11.10 14.82 10.46
N GLY A 572 -10.60 15.75 11.26
CA GLY A 572 -9.70 16.80 10.80
C GLY A 572 -8.27 16.37 10.48
N ASN A 573 -7.91 15.11 10.64
CA ASN A 573 -6.55 14.64 10.36
C ASN A 573 -6.54 13.21 9.83
N ASP A 574 -7.23 12.31 10.52
CA ASP A 574 -7.08 10.88 10.29
C ASP A 574 -8.01 10.39 9.18
N TYR A 575 -9.29 10.80 9.17
CA TYR A 575 -10.27 10.20 8.24
C TYR A 575 -10.94 11.17 7.25
N GLY A 576 -10.90 12.48 7.48
CA GLY A 576 -11.47 13.48 6.58
C GLY A 576 -12.97 13.70 6.77
N TYR A 577 -13.46 14.87 6.38
CA TYR A 577 -14.88 15.25 6.56
C TYR A 577 -15.75 14.89 5.36
N LEU A 578 -15.15 14.79 4.18
CA LEU A 578 -15.88 14.70 2.92
C LEU A 578 -15.54 13.42 2.16
N LEU A 579 -16.54 12.85 1.51
CA LEU A 579 -16.40 11.69 0.61
C LEU A 579 -16.78 12.12 -0.80
N PRO A 580 -15.81 12.32 -1.71
CA PRO A 580 -16.15 12.57 -3.10
C PRO A 580 -16.73 11.30 -3.73
N ARG A 581 -17.95 11.41 -4.28
CA ARG A 581 -18.66 10.27 -4.93
C ARG A 581 -18.43 10.19 -6.42
N THR A 582 -18.08 11.32 -7.02
CA THR A 582 -17.91 11.47 -8.47
C THR A 582 -16.63 12.23 -8.75
N PHE A 583 -15.87 11.72 -9.71
CA PHE A 583 -14.62 12.29 -10.17
C PHE A 583 -14.72 12.55 -11.66
N THR A 584 -14.17 13.66 -12.12
CA THR A 584 -13.98 13.89 -13.54
C THR A 584 -12.50 13.86 -13.85
N LEU A 585 -12.10 12.90 -14.66
CA LEU A 585 -10.76 12.80 -15.21
C LEU A 585 -10.61 13.77 -16.38
N GLY A 586 -9.41 14.33 -16.51
CA GLY A 586 -9.18 15.42 -17.43
C GLY A 586 -7.91 16.21 -17.15
N GLY A 587 -7.83 17.37 -17.80
CA GLY A 587 -6.83 18.40 -17.52
C GLY A 587 -7.51 19.75 -17.36
N SER A 588 -6.89 20.65 -16.61
CA SER A 588 -7.38 22.01 -16.43
C SER A 588 -6.26 23.03 -16.60
N LEU A 589 -6.62 24.13 -17.25
CA LEU A 589 -5.87 25.38 -17.25
C LEU A 589 -6.66 26.40 -16.45
N SER A 590 -6.01 27.15 -15.58
CA SER A 590 -6.68 28.15 -14.75
C SER A 590 -5.85 29.41 -14.60
N LYS A 591 -6.53 30.54 -14.44
CA LYS A 591 -5.93 31.81 -14.05
C LYS A 591 -6.87 32.56 -13.10
N LYS A 592 -6.29 33.08 -12.03
CA LYS A 592 -6.95 33.90 -11.02
C LYS A 592 -6.56 35.36 -11.24
N PHE A 593 -7.56 36.23 -11.27
CA PHE A 593 -7.39 37.68 -11.33
C PHE A 593 -7.93 38.27 -10.03
N VAL A 594 -7.19 39.17 -9.40
CA VAL A 594 -7.63 39.87 -8.18
C VAL A 594 -7.84 41.33 -8.58
N SER A 595 -9.08 41.80 -8.54
CA SER A 595 -9.38 43.18 -8.87
C SER A 595 -9.14 44.09 -7.66
N ASN A 596 -8.53 45.25 -7.91
CA ASN A 596 -8.29 46.28 -6.88
C ASN A 596 -9.55 47.09 -6.55
N SER A 597 -10.54 47.09 -7.45
CA SER A 597 -11.91 47.56 -7.21
C SER A 597 -12.82 46.34 -7.04
N ASN A 598 -13.84 46.36 -6.18
CA ASN A 598 -14.85 45.28 -6.17
C ASN A 598 -15.40 45.15 -7.59
N PRO A 599 -15.12 44.06 -8.34
CA PRO A 599 -15.67 43.93 -9.68
C PRO A 599 -17.16 43.72 -9.52
N THR A 600 -17.97 44.74 -9.78
CA THR A 600 -19.42 44.58 -9.83
C THR A 600 -19.78 44.19 -11.26
N GLY A 601 -20.16 42.93 -11.48
CA GLY A 601 -21.00 42.59 -12.64
C GLY A 601 -20.53 41.50 -13.61
N ILE A 602 -19.51 40.67 -13.32
CA ILE A 602 -19.24 39.50 -14.16
C ILE A 602 -20.22 38.39 -13.78
N THR A 603 -21.28 38.22 -14.57
CA THR A 603 -22.11 37.02 -14.52
C THR A 603 -21.30 35.83 -15.03
N THR A 604 -21.47 34.66 -14.41
CA THR A 604 -20.76 33.44 -14.82
C THR A 604 -21.03 33.15 -16.29
N GLN A 605 -19.99 33.23 -17.12
CA GLN A 605 -20.03 32.84 -18.53
C GLN A 605 -19.46 31.45 -18.68
N ARG A 606 -20.17 30.57 -19.39
CA ARG A 606 -19.73 29.19 -19.65
C ARG A 606 -19.96 28.84 -21.11
N LEU A 607 -18.92 28.34 -21.75
CA LEU A 607 -19.02 27.71 -23.07
C LEU A 607 -18.60 26.25 -22.96
N ASP A 608 -19.46 25.37 -23.46
CA ASP A 608 -19.21 23.93 -23.53
C ASP A 608 -19.05 23.50 -24.99
N LEU A 609 -17.91 22.87 -25.29
CA LEU A 609 -17.54 22.40 -26.62
C LEU A 609 -17.36 20.88 -26.61
N LYS A 610 -17.70 20.22 -27.73
CA LYS A 610 -17.35 18.81 -27.95
C LYS A 610 -15.91 18.71 -28.43
N TYR A 611 -15.14 17.82 -27.83
CA TYR A 611 -13.80 17.47 -28.29
C TYR A 611 -13.94 16.48 -29.46
N ASN A 612 -13.33 16.78 -30.62
CA ASN A 612 -13.42 16.05 -31.89
C ASN A 612 -14.75 16.19 -32.67
N ASP A 613 -15.41 17.35 -32.59
CA ASP A 613 -16.50 17.70 -33.51
C ASP A 613 -15.92 17.92 -34.94
N PRO A 614 -16.26 17.07 -35.94
CA PRO A 614 -15.67 17.11 -37.29
C PRO A 614 -15.88 18.45 -38.01
N ASP A 615 -16.91 19.20 -37.63
CA ASP A 615 -17.31 20.46 -38.25
C ASP A 615 -16.79 21.69 -37.49
N ALA A 616 -16.05 21.51 -36.39
CA ALA A 616 -15.63 22.60 -35.53
C ALA A 616 -14.10 22.73 -35.44
N ASN A 617 -13.58 23.90 -35.82
CA ASN A 617 -12.24 24.33 -35.42
C ASN A 617 -12.26 24.73 -33.93
N THR A 618 -12.37 23.74 -33.03
CA THR A 618 -12.52 23.91 -31.57
C THR A 618 -11.43 24.80 -30.98
N ASN A 619 -10.19 24.68 -31.45
CA ASN A 619 -9.08 25.53 -31.02
C ASN A 619 -9.29 27.00 -31.41
N GLN A 620 -9.77 27.25 -32.64
CA GLN A 620 -10.08 28.61 -33.10
C GLN A 620 -11.26 29.21 -32.30
N LYS A 621 -12.29 28.41 -31.98
CA LYS A 621 -13.41 28.85 -31.12
C LYS A 621 -12.93 29.23 -29.72
N ILE A 622 -12.06 28.42 -29.11
CA ILE A 622 -11.43 28.74 -27.81
C ILE A 622 -10.66 30.05 -27.91
N GLU A 623 -9.79 30.20 -28.91
CA GLU A 623 -8.95 31.38 -29.05
C GLU A 623 -9.77 32.66 -29.31
N GLN A 624 -10.80 32.58 -30.14
CA GLN A 624 -11.72 33.70 -30.42
C GLN A 624 -12.47 34.13 -29.17
N LEU A 625 -13.01 33.18 -28.39
CA LEU A 625 -13.71 33.50 -27.14
C LEU A 625 -12.76 34.18 -26.14
N LEU A 626 -11.57 33.63 -25.94
CA LEU A 626 -10.59 34.19 -25.00
C LEU A 626 -10.14 35.58 -25.43
N LYS A 627 -9.97 35.85 -26.74
CA LYS A 627 -9.69 37.19 -27.27
C LYS A 627 -10.87 38.15 -27.04
N ALA A 628 -12.10 37.69 -27.25
CA ALA A 628 -13.29 38.50 -27.01
C ALA A 628 -13.37 38.93 -25.54
N TRP A 629 -13.19 38.00 -24.59
CA TRP A 629 -13.16 38.32 -23.15
C TRP A 629 -12.01 39.25 -22.77
N ASN A 630 -10.83 39.09 -23.37
CA ASN A 630 -9.69 39.98 -23.13
C ASN A 630 -9.96 41.43 -23.57
N ASN A 631 -10.82 41.62 -24.57
CA ASN A 631 -11.21 42.94 -25.08
C ASN A 631 -12.41 43.52 -24.31
N GLU A 632 -13.36 42.68 -23.95
CA GLU A 632 -14.56 43.05 -23.19
C GLU A 632 -14.22 43.43 -21.74
N PHE A 633 -13.34 42.67 -21.09
CA PHE A 633 -12.94 42.86 -19.70
C PHE A 633 -11.49 43.35 -19.61
N LYS A 634 -11.31 44.68 -19.49
CA LYS A 634 -9.97 45.34 -19.51
C LYS A 634 -8.98 44.82 -18.45
N ASP A 635 -9.47 44.29 -17.32
CA ASP A 635 -8.65 43.79 -16.22
C ASP A 635 -8.36 42.26 -16.30
N ILE A 636 -8.79 41.60 -17.38
CA ILE A 636 -8.65 40.15 -17.56
C ILE A 636 -7.68 39.86 -18.70
N ASP A 637 -6.52 39.32 -18.34
CA ASP A 637 -5.51 38.86 -19.29
C ASP A 637 -5.62 37.35 -19.57
N THR A 638 -6.17 36.97 -20.71
CA THR A 638 -6.29 35.59 -21.20
C THR A 638 -5.10 35.14 -22.07
N SER A 639 -3.99 35.87 -22.11
CA SER A 639 -2.84 35.54 -22.96
C SER A 639 -2.08 34.28 -22.53
N PHE A 640 -2.21 33.87 -21.27
CA PHE A 640 -1.64 32.64 -20.73
C PHE A 640 -2.47 32.11 -19.56
N PHE A 641 -2.28 30.84 -19.25
CA PHE A 641 -2.88 30.13 -18.12
C PHE A 641 -1.84 29.27 -17.41
N LEU A 642 -2.17 28.80 -16.21
CA LEU A 642 -1.38 27.82 -15.48
C LEU A 642 -2.06 26.45 -15.59
N ASP A 643 -1.28 25.41 -15.85
CA ASP A 643 -1.75 24.03 -15.74
C ASP A 643 -1.74 23.52 -14.28
N ASN A 644 -2.09 22.25 -14.07
CA ASN A 644 -2.14 21.65 -12.74
C ASN A 644 -0.76 21.54 -12.04
N ASN A 645 0.33 21.55 -12.82
CA ASN A 645 1.71 21.53 -12.32
C ASN A 645 2.24 22.95 -12.03
N GLY A 646 1.51 23.98 -12.45
CA GLY A 646 1.91 25.38 -12.36
C GLY A 646 2.73 25.85 -13.57
N ASP A 647 2.79 25.06 -14.64
CA ASP A 647 3.48 25.42 -15.87
C ASP A 647 2.65 26.43 -16.67
N ILE A 648 3.33 27.41 -17.28
CA ILE A 648 2.69 28.48 -18.05
C ILE A 648 2.37 27.97 -19.45
N ILE A 649 1.08 27.99 -19.81
CA ILE A 649 0.57 27.67 -21.14
C ILE A 649 0.05 28.94 -21.80
N HIS A 650 0.74 29.41 -22.83
CA HIS A 650 0.30 30.55 -23.63
C HIS A 650 -0.96 30.20 -24.45
N ARG A 651 -1.82 31.19 -24.69
CA ARG A 651 -3.11 31.02 -25.38
C ARG A 651 -2.99 30.32 -26.74
N ASN A 652 -1.98 30.68 -27.53
CA ASN A 652 -1.68 30.08 -28.83
C ASN A 652 -1.16 28.62 -28.73
N LYS A 653 -0.85 28.14 -27.53
CA LYS A 653 -0.37 26.78 -27.22
C LYS A 653 -1.41 25.90 -26.54
N ILE A 654 -2.61 26.41 -26.28
CA ILE A 654 -3.71 25.62 -25.70
C ILE A 654 -4.06 24.42 -26.59
N GLY A 655 -4.06 24.59 -27.92
CA GLY A 655 -4.30 23.47 -28.85
C GLY A 655 -3.22 22.38 -28.79
N ASP A 656 -1.95 22.76 -28.60
CA ASP A 656 -0.83 21.81 -28.44
C ASP A 656 -0.93 21.07 -27.09
N TRP A 657 -1.35 21.78 -26.04
CA TRP A 657 -1.62 21.21 -24.72
C TRP A 657 -2.77 20.19 -24.76
N LEU A 658 -3.88 20.51 -25.43
CA LEU A 658 -5.01 19.57 -25.63
C LEU A 658 -4.57 18.29 -26.35
N LYS A 659 -3.80 18.41 -27.44
CA LYS A 659 -3.26 17.26 -28.18
C LYS A 659 -2.32 16.41 -27.32
N THR A 660 -1.50 17.05 -26.49
CA THR A 660 -0.62 16.35 -25.55
C THR A 660 -1.44 15.56 -24.53
N LEU A 661 -2.48 16.18 -23.96
CA LEU A 661 -3.40 15.51 -23.04
C LEU A 661 -4.15 14.36 -23.70
N GLU A 662 -4.65 14.53 -24.93
CA GLU A 662 -5.30 13.45 -25.67
C GLU A 662 -4.36 12.27 -25.87
N LYS A 663 -3.12 12.48 -26.32
CA LYS A 663 -2.13 11.40 -26.44
C LYS A 663 -1.89 10.69 -25.10
N LEU A 664 -1.81 11.43 -24.00
CA LEU A 664 -1.61 10.87 -22.66
C LEU A 664 -2.84 10.11 -22.14
N LEU A 665 -4.03 10.47 -22.59
CA LEU A 665 -5.30 9.88 -22.14
C LEU A 665 -5.81 8.76 -23.08
N ASP A 666 -5.34 8.75 -24.33
CA ASP A 666 -5.59 7.75 -25.37
C ASP A 666 -4.55 6.62 -25.30
N THR A 667 -3.34 6.89 -24.77
CA THR A 667 -2.56 5.80 -24.18
C THR A 667 -3.40 5.20 -23.07
N LYS A 668 -3.61 3.89 -23.14
CA LYS A 668 -4.26 3.02 -22.15
C LYS A 668 -3.62 3.11 -20.74
N ASP A 669 -2.82 4.12 -20.43
CA ASP A 669 -1.88 4.30 -19.32
C ASP A 669 -2.37 5.41 -18.38
N LEU A 670 -3.43 5.13 -17.62
CA LEU A 670 -3.91 6.03 -16.55
C LEU A 670 -2.89 6.19 -15.41
N THR A 671 -1.82 5.38 -15.35
CA THR A 671 -0.81 5.36 -14.27
C THR A 671 0.38 6.31 -14.46
N LYS A 672 0.62 6.83 -15.67
CA LYS A 672 1.75 7.77 -15.89
C LYS A 672 1.43 9.21 -15.54
N ASN A 673 0.16 9.57 -15.45
CA ASN A 673 -0.22 10.91 -15.02
C ASN A 673 -0.20 10.94 -13.50
N GLU A 674 0.92 11.43 -12.97
CA GLU A 674 0.97 12.09 -11.67
C GLU A 674 -0.09 13.21 -11.64
N VAL A 675 -1.38 12.87 -11.49
CA VAL A 675 -2.30 13.73 -10.74
C VAL A 675 -1.99 13.45 -9.27
N LYS A 676 -0.75 13.74 -8.88
CA LYS A 676 -0.44 13.91 -7.48
C LYS A 676 -1.22 15.14 -7.06
N TYR A 677 -2.30 14.93 -6.32
CA TYR A 677 -2.90 15.99 -5.53
C TYR A 677 -1.86 16.69 -4.62
N GLU A 678 -0.68 16.07 -4.41
CA GLU A 678 0.38 16.48 -3.49
C GLU A 678 1.70 17.03 -4.08
N LYS A 679 1.84 17.31 -5.38
CA LYS A 679 3.06 17.99 -5.88
C LYS A 679 2.79 19.42 -6.36
N GLN A 680 2.57 20.31 -5.40
CA GLN A 680 2.78 21.75 -5.59
C GLN A 680 3.67 22.28 -4.47
N VAL A 681 4.95 21.93 -4.52
CA VAL A 681 6.04 22.75 -3.96
C VAL A 681 7.24 22.63 -4.89
N LYS A 682 7.37 23.58 -5.82
CA LYS A 682 8.67 23.98 -6.36
C LYS A 682 8.77 25.50 -6.26
N TYR A 683 8.94 25.97 -5.03
CA TYR A 683 9.76 27.15 -4.77
C TYR A 683 10.69 26.81 -3.59
N SER A 684 11.99 26.90 -3.87
CA SER A 684 13.17 26.90 -2.99
C SER A 684 13.92 25.56 -2.68
N GLN A 685 15.20 25.54 -3.11
CA GLN A 685 16.44 24.93 -2.54
C GLN A 685 16.63 23.40 -2.68
N LEU A 686 17.59 22.83 -3.45
CA LEU A 686 19.08 22.89 -3.55
C LEU A 686 19.86 22.48 -2.27
N TYR A 687 20.61 21.36 -2.42
CA TYR A 687 21.79 20.84 -1.69
C TYR A 687 21.68 20.01 -0.39
N GLY A 688 22.41 18.87 -0.39
CA GLY A 688 23.42 18.56 0.63
C GLY A 688 23.06 17.50 1.70
N ALA A 689 24.04 16.68 2.12
CA ALA A 689 23.86 15.44 2.88
C ALA A 689 24.39 15.45 4.34
N SER A 690 23.94 14.43 5.09
CA SER A 690 24.58 13.74 6.25
C SER A 690 24.36 14.21 7.71
N ARG A 691 24.45 13.22 8.61
CA ARG A 691 24.02 13.06 10.02
C ARG A 691 24.84 13.85 11.07
N ASN A 692 24.20 14.25 12.18
CA ASN A 692 24.48 13.79 13.56
C ASN A 692 23.59 14.51 14.62
N ASP A 693 23.18 13.77 15.66
CA ASP A 693 22.10 14.07 16.61
C ASP A 693 22.53 14.83 17.88
N VAL A 694 21.68 15.73 18.41
CA VAL A 694 21.67 16.14 19.83
C VAL A 694 20.23 16.40 20.33
N VAL A 695 19.92 15.99 21.57
CA VAL A 695 18.62 16.14 22.25
C VAL A 695 18.72 17.18 23.38
N ALA A 696 17.72 18.06 23.51
CA ALA A 696 17.58 19.00 24.64
C ALA A 696 16.22 18.83 25.31
N ILE A 697 16.21 18.70 26.64
CA ILE A 697 15.02 18.48 27.48
C ILE A 697 14.48 19.83 28.00
N ARG A 698 13.18 19.89 28.29
CA ARG A 698 12.52 20.98 29.04
C ARG A 698 11.86 20.31 30.26
N LEU A 699 11.64 21.04 31.33
CA LEU A 699 11.05 20.51 32.57
C LEU A 699 10.05 21.61 33.07
N LEU A 700 8.83 21.24 33.53
CA LEU A 700 7.75 22.14 33.99
C LEU A 700 7.08 21.71 35.32
N GLN A 701 7.35 22.40 36.44
CA GLN A 701 6.62 22.23 37.72
C GLN A 701 5.23 22.88 37.64
N SER A 702 4.19 22.26 38.22
CA SER A 702 2.79 22.73 38.20
C SER A 702 2.56 23.91 39.14
N GLY A 703 1.94 24.97 38.63
CA GLY A 703 1.21 25.98 39.40
C GLY A 703 -0.29 25.83 39.14
#